data_AF-A0A1I0MVC0-F1
#
_entry.id   AF-A0A1I0MVC0-F1
#
_cell.length_a   1.000
_cell.length_b   1.000
_cell.length_c   1.000
_cell.angle_alpha   90.00
_cell.angle_beta   90.00
_cell.angle_gamma   90.00
#
_symmetry.space_group_name_H-M   'P 1'
#
loop_
_entity.id
_entity.type
_entity.pdbx_description
1 polymer ?
#
loop_
_entity_poly.entity_id
_entity_poly.type
_entity_poly.pdbx_seq_one_letter_code
_entity_poly.pdbx_strand_id
1 'polypeptide(L)'
;MNKAITDGIVLMPLPFAAGLGVWSSGDGTPGSDTYALSGNGVFVAADQDFGGCLEINKTSGTTRVRYMGETPILPGCYLRVTARFKAVAGPLPNVRIAAFAGDNSGDPVGGLDLTAPSTSLTTYGEIVEVSAIVGTGDRNGVDLVWQGAAYGHFGIDLTGPNGGLVRLDDLVIEDITSAFQRDMLSLVDVRDYGAIGDGSADDSAAFEAADAAAQGRTVLVSKGVYKLEDSVTLSSRVKFEGTVVQSANHRFILQKDFNYATYVDAFGDEETAFKKAYQALLNFSDHESLDLCGRRITLSEPLDMQAADPSRTVFATRRVIRNGQFQPEPGSAWNTDSVTSQATYSASNPNQLTNVIDVANVVVGARVSGTGVGREIYVRATNVGQKTVTLSQPLYDAVGTQTYTFRRYKYLLDFSGYDDLAQFVIDDVEFQCNGHASGILLAPQGLTFHLRDCFVTKPKNRGLTSIGTGCQGMMIDRCNFASNEQPLPVQDRTTIGFNANANDVKIRDNRVALFKHFCVLGGTGTLISGNHWFHGDNEDNGVRKGGIIITTPNCKSIITGNYCDNNFIEWTNEHSAEPALGAQFSFGGLTITGNIFTTNDVADWFNFIVIKPYGPNHFIHGFSVVSNVFRSINGFIDKVEHVDTSLADLDYGRMRGVTFAANTFHSVRDEVYNPAILSHDESTPTRTWVAENAPYLPFGGRARFVDSVMADGPLKDSSDATVYEMPYVNTDYGPDQSEVRFVFKTAVEGRIRYQVRMDNPL
;
A
#
# COMPACT_ATOMS: atom_id res chain seq x y z
N MET A 1 -24.23 25.43 28.05
CA MET A 1 -25.10 24.85 29.08
C MET A 1 -25.05 25.73 30.34
N ASN A 2 -26.19 26.13 30.89
CA ASN A 2 -26.28 26.96 32.10
C ASN A 2 -26.36 26.05 33.34
N LYS A 3 -25.39 26.17 34.23
CA LYS A 3 -25.17 25.35 35.43
C LYS A 3 -26.25 25.52 36.49
N ALA A 4 -26.90 26.67 36.58
CA ALA A 4 -28.07 26.83 37.45
C ALA A 4 -29.23 25.92 37.01
N ILE A 5 -29.37 25.71 35.70
CA ILE A 5 -30.42 24.87 35.12
C ILE A 5 -30.03 23.38 35.17
N THR A 6 -28.78 23.05 34.81
CA THR A 6 -28.39 21.65 34.61
C THR A 6 -27.93 20.94 35.87
N ASP A 7 -27.35 21.68 36.81
CA ASP A 7 -26.77 21.11 38.03
C ASP A 7 -27.60 21.52 39.27
N GLY A 8 -28.72 22.24 39.06
CA GLY A 8 -29.65 22.67 40.12
C GLY A 8 -29.04 23.68 41.11
N ILE A 9 -27.97 24.37 40.72
CA ILE A 9 -27.22 25.26 41.60
C ILE A 9 -27.98 26.58 41.77
N VAL A 10 -28.19 26.99 43.02
CA VAL A 10 -28.75 28.30 43.36
C VAL A 10 -27.63 29.33 43.32
N LEU A 11 -27.51 30.06 42.21
CA LEU A 11 -26.53 31.13 42.05
C LEU A 11 -27.02 32.48 42.58
N MET A 12 -28.33 32.75 42.46
CA MET A 12 -28.94 34.02 42.83
C MET A 12 -28.93 34.24 44.35
N PRO A 13 -28.39 35.37 44.84
CA PRO A 13 -28.56 35.81 46.21
C PRO A 13 -30.03 36.00 46.61
N LEU A 14 -30.33 35.87 47.90
CA LEU A 14 -31.66 36.21 48.41
C LEU A 14 -31.88 37.72 48.32
N PRO A 15 -33.06 38.19 47.86
CA PRO A 15 -33.34 39.62 47.78
C PRO A 15 -33.32 40.26 49.18
N PHE A 16 -33.02 41.56 49.27
CA PHE A 16 -33.00 42.28 50.55
C PHE A 16 -34.35 42.22 51.28
N ALA A 17 -35.46 42.08 50.53
CA ALA A 17 -36.80 41.89 51.08
C ALA A 17 -36.98 40.59 51.89
N ALA A 18 -36.10 39.60 51.70
CA ALA A 18 -36.06 38.38 52.52
C ALA A 18 -35.38 38.60 53.89
N GLY A 19 -34.84 39.79 54.15
CA GLY A 19 -34.24 40.20 55.41
C GLY A 19 -32.73 40.44 55.30
N LEU A 20 -32.23 41.40 56.08
CA LEU A 20 -30.83 41.83 56.07
C LEU A 20 -29.88 40.93 56.91
N GLY A 21 -30.41 39.83 57.48
CA GLY A 21 -29.64 38.90 58.32
C GLY A 21 -28.68 37.99 57.55
N VAL A 22 -28.79 37.94 56.21
CA VAL A 22 -27.88 37.20 55.31
C VAL A 22 -27.00 38.14 54.48
N TRP A 23 -27.00 39.43 54.82
CA TRP A 23 -26.24 40.48 54.17
C TRP A 23 -25.25 41.07 55.17
N SER A 24 -23.98 40.77 54.97
CA SER A 24 -22.87 41.09 55.88
C SER A 24 -22.26 42.46 55.57
N SER A 25 -21.92 43.19 56.64
CA SER A 25 -21.06 44.39 56.58
C SER A 25 -19.55 44.07 56.67
N GLY A 26 -19.20 42.80 56.87
CA GLY A 26 -17.86 42.21 56.74
C GLY A 26 -17.67 41.39 55.45
N ASP A 27 -16.87 40.31 55.49
CA ASP A 27 -16.55 39.47 54.32
C ASP A 27 -17.62 38.41 53.97
N GLY A 28 -18.70 38.33 54.76
CA GLY A 28 -19.76 37.33 54.56
C GLY A 28 -19.48 35.99 55.22
N THR A 29 -18.28 35.79 55.74
CA THR A 29 -17.85 34.58 56.45
C THR A 29 -18.53 34.44 57.82
N PRO A 30 -18.59 33.22 58.39
CA PRO A 30 -19.16 32.98 59.71
C PRO A 30 -18.58 33.93 60.79
N GLY A 31 -19.47 34.59 61.53
CA GLY A 31 -19.09 35.57 62.56
C GLY A 31 -18.99 37.03 62.07
N SER A 32 -19.19 37.29 60.76
CA SER A 32 -19.32 38.66 60.25
C SER A 32 -20.59 39.36 60.75
N ASP A 33 -20.50 40.65 61.07
CA ASP A 33 -21.66 41.49 61.39
C ASP A 33 -22.61 41.59 60.20
N THR A 34 -23.92 41.63 60.46
CA THR A 34 -24.97 41.71 59.42
C THR A 34 -25.69 43.04 59.45
N TYR A 35 -26.26 43.45 58.31
CA TYR A 35 -27.05 44.68 58.21
C TYR A 35 -28.36 44.65 58.99
N ALA A 36 -28.76 43.50 59.55
CA ALA A 36 -29.83 43.42 60.56
C ALA A 36 -29.42 44.02 61.91
N LEU A 37 -28.11 44.10 62.20
CA LEU A 37 -27.56 44.52 63.50
C LEU A 37 -26.53 45.65 63.41
N SER A 38 -26.07 46.03 62.21
CA SER A 38 -24.97 46.97 62.01
C SER A 38 -25.29 48.43 62.34
N GLY A 39 -26.58 48.81 62.34
CA GLY A 39 -27.06 50.17 62.62
C GLY A 39 -26.80 51.22 61.53
N ASN A 40 -26.09 50.88 60.46
CA ASN A 40 -25.74 51.77 59.34
C ASN A 40 -26.32 51.34 57.98
N GLY A 41 -27.23 50.36 57.96
CA GLY A 41 -28.04 50.04 56.80
C GLY A 41 -29.47 49.67 57.20
N VAL A 42 -30.43 49.98 56.33
CA VAL A 42 -31.86 49.74 56.54
C VAL A 42 -32.51 49.23 55.26
N PHE A 43 -33.50 48.36 55.40
CA PHE A 43 -34.30 47.92 54.27
C PHE A 43 -35.34 48.99 53.92
N VAL A 44 -35.41 49.37 52.65
CA VAL A 44 -36.40 50.30 52.10
C VAL A 44 -37.36 49.49 51.24
N ALA A 45 -38.63 49.42 51.64
CA ALA A 45 -39.60 48.52 51.03
C ALA A 45 -40.18 48.99 49.68
N ALA A 46 -40.10 50.29 49.38
CA ALA A 46 -40.75 50.90 48.23
C ALA A 46 -39.94 52.09 47.68
N ASP A 47 -38.73 51.81 47.22
CA ASP A 47 -37.96 52.72 46.40
C ASP A 47 -38.54 52.82 44.98
N GLN A 48 -38.57 54.02 44.41
CA GLN A 48 -39.19 54.28 43.11
C GLN A 48 -38.51 53.53 41.95
N ASP A 49 -37.21 53.21 42.07
CA ASP A 49 -36.42 52.58 41.02
C ASP A 49 -36.16 51.10 41.29
N PHE A 50 -35.95 50.73 42.56
CA PHE A 50 -35.55 49.38 42.97
C PHE A 50 -36.65 48.56 43.64
N GLY A 51 -37.78 49.17 44.04
CA GLY A 51 -38.76 48.49 44.88
C GLY A 51 -38.19 48.20 46.27
N GLY A 52 -37.87 46.95 46.59
CA GLY A 52 -37.25 46.56 47.86
C GLY A 52 -35.72 46.63 47.79
N CYS A 53 -35.08 47.58 48.47
CA CYS A 53 -33.64 47.78 48.36
C CYS A 53 -32.95 48.01 49.72
N LEU A 54 -31.62 47.88 49.76
CA LEU A 54 -30.82 48.21 50.94
C LEU A 54 -30.35 49.67 50.86
N GLU A 55 -30.70 50.49 51.84
CA GLU A 55 -30.14 51.84 52.02
C GLU A 55 -29.00 51.79 53.05
N ILE A 56 -27.85 52.35 52.70
CA ILE A 56 -26.63 52.28 53.49
C ILE A 56 -26.11 53.69 53.72
N ASN A 57 -25.82 54.00 54.99
CA ASN A 57 -25.03 55.16 55.34
C ASN A 57 -23.55 54.75 55.41
N LYS A 58 -22.74 55.26 54.49
CA LYS A 58 -21.30 54.95 54.42
C LYS A 58 -20.55 55.61 55.57
N THR A 59 -20.06 54.81 56.52
CA THR A 59 -19.38 55.31 57.74
C THR A 59 -17.89 54.96 57.82
N SER A 60 -17.38 54.10 56.94
CA SER A 60 -16.00 53.57 56.96
C SER A 60 -15.30 53.76 55.61
N GLY A 61 -13.97 53.80 55.60
CA GLY A 61 -13.17 54.00 54.38
C GLY A 61 -13.54 53.02 53.25
N THR A 62 -13.75 51.74 53.59
CA THR A 62 -14.46 50.76 52.74
C THR A 62 -15.66 50.24 53.52
N THR A 63 -16.86 50.37 52.96
CA THR A 63 -18.09 49.78 53.48
C THR A 63 -18.44 48.60 52.58
N ARG A 64 -18.51 47.39 53.15
CA ARG A 64 -18.72 46.15 52.41
C ARG A 64 -20.19 45.74 52.49
N VAL A 65 -20.73 45.25 51.39
CA VAL A 65 -21.97 44.47 51.38
C VAL A 65 -21.61 43.12 50.79
N ARG A 66 -21.87 42.04 51.53
CA ARG A 66 -21.61 40.67 51.08
C ARG A 66 -22.80 39.79 51.35
N TYR A 67 -23.22 39.01 50.36
CA TYR A 67 -24.15 37.92 50.58
C TYR A 67 -23.42 36.80 51.32
N MET A 68 -23.96 36.36 52.45
CA MET A 68 -23.34 35.32 53.30
C MET A 68 -23.51 33.90 52.75
N GLY A 69 -24.37 33.71 51.75
CA GLY A 69 -24.46 32.41 51.07
C GLY A 69 -23.18 32.09 50.32
N GLU A 70 -22.81 30.82 50.29
CA GLU A 70 -21.69 30.31 49.51
C GLU A 70 -22.15 30.12 48.05
N THR A 71 -21.70 30.97 47.14
CA THR A 71 -21.92 30.79 45.70
C THR A 71 -20.80 29.91 45.14
N PRO A 72 -21.07 28.69 44.64
CA PRO A 72 -20.03 27.77 44.20
C PRO A 72 -19.19 28.31 43.02
N ILE A 73 -17.89 28.05 43.05
CA ILE A 73 -16.94 28.36 41.97
C ILE A 73 -16.46 27.05 41.39
N LEU A 74 -16.87 26.77 40.14
CA LEU A 74 -16.62 25.49 39.48
C LEU A 74 -15.70 25.68 38.27
N PRO A 75 -14.73 24.76 38.05
CA PRO A 75 -13.96 24.75 36.82
C PRO A 75 -14.85 24.73 35.57
N GLY A 76 -14.58 25.65 34.63
CA GLY A 76 -15.36 25.80 33.40
C GLY A 76 -16.70 26.51 33.57
N CYS A 77 -17.02 27.05 34.76
CA CYS A 77 -18.16 27.94 35.00
C CYS A 77 -17.70 29.39 35.13
N TYR A 78 -18.42 30.31 34.49
CA TYR A 78 -18.18 31.74 34.52
C TYR A 78 -19.43 32.48 34.99
N LEU A 79 -19.31 33.20 36.10
CA LEU A 79 -20.41 33.89 36.76
C LEU A 79 -20.31 35.38 36.50
N ARG A 80 -21.40 36.02 36.08
CA ARG A 80 -21.51 37.49 36.07
C ARG A 80 -22.23 37.92 37.33
N VAL A 81 -21.57 38.76 38.10
CA VAL A 81 -22.15 39.43 39.27
C VAL A 81 -22.51 40.85 38.86
N THR A 82 -23.76 41.25 39.06
CA THR A 82 -24.29 42.57 38.68
C THR A 82 -24.98 43.22 39.87
N ALA A 83 -24.73 44.51 40.07
CA ALA A 83 -25.27 45.28 41.17
C ALA A 83 -25.66 46.70 40.70
N ARG A 84 -26.84 47.18 41.09
CA ARG A 84 -27.37 48.51 40.71
C ARG A 84 -27.49 49.41 41.93
N PHE A 85 -27.02 50.65 41.80
CA PHE A 85 -26.91 51.59 42.92
C PHE A 85 -27.40 52.96 42.54
N LYS A 86 -27.78 53.75 43.54
CA LYS A 86 -27.91 55.20 43.39
C LYS A 86 -27.49 55.93 44.66
N ALA A 87 -26.89 57.09 44.50
CA ALA A 87 -26.66 57.99 45.62
C ALA A 87 -27.94 58.75 45.95
N VAL A 88 -28.27 58.86 47.24
CA VAL A 88 -29.48 59.53 47.73
C VAL A 88 -29.14 60.89 48.33
N ALA A 89 -28.08 60.97 49.15
CA ALA A 89 -27.64 62.20 49.81
C ALA A 89 -26.18 62.09 50.28
N GLY A 90 -25.55 63.21 50.61
CA GLY A 90 -24.19 63.25 51.19
C GLY A 90 -23.06 62.97 50.19
N PRO A 91 -21.79 63.00 50.63
CA PRO A 91 -20.63 62.82 49.75
C PRO A 91 -20.72 61.56 48.88
N LEU A 92 -20.47 61.69 47.58
CA LEU A 92 -20.64 60.61 46.60
C LEU A 92 -19.48 59.60 46.65
N PRO A 93 -19.74 58.31 46.98
CA PRO A 93 -18.71 57.28 47.02
C PRO A 93 -18.43 56.68 45.63
N ASN A 94 -17.42 55.80 45.56
CA ASN A 94 -17.23 54.89 44.44
C ASN A 94 -17.76 53.50 44.80
N VAL A 95 -18.24 52.75 43.81
CA VAL A 95 -18.73 51.39 43.95
C VAL A 95 -17.95 50.43 43.05
N ARG A 96 -17.79 49.18 43.48
CA ARG A 96 -17.21 48.10 42.69
C ARG A 96 -17.76 46.76 43.14
N ILE A 97 -17.82 45.78 42.24
CA ILE A 97 -18.03 44.39 42.65
C ILE A 97 -16.82 43.94 43.48
N ALA A 98 -17.09 43.31 44.61
CA ALA A 98 -16.07 42.79 45.50
C ALA A 98 -16.60 41.58 46.25
N ALA A 99 -15.72 40.67 46.63
CA ALA A 99 -16.13 39.39 47.19
C ALA A 99 -15.06 38.78 48.10
N PHE A 100 -15.42 37.72 48.82
CA PHE A 100 -14.49 36.83 49.51
C PHE A 100 -14.41 35.51 48.73
N ALA A 101 -13.21 34.95 48.55
CA ALA A 101 -12.99 33.67 47.89
C ALA A 101 -12.49 32.64 48.91
N GLY A 102 -13.31 31.63 49.18
CA GLY A 102 -13.01 30.56 50.15
C GLY A 102 -12.59 29.26 49.48
N ASP A 103 -11.72 28.49 50.14
CA ASP A 103 -11.42 27.11 49.77
C ASP A 103 -12.40 26.11 50.41
N ASN A 104 -12.22 24.80 50.18
CA ASN A 104 -13.09 23.77 50.76
C ASN A 104 -12.99 23.65 52.29
N SER A 105 -11.99 24.27 52.93
CA SER A 105 -11.80 24.31 54.38
C SER A 105 -12.44 25.54 55.01
N GLY A 106 -12.93 26.48 54.20
CA GLY A 106 -13.47 27.77 54.62
C GLY A 106 -12.42 28.87 54.79
N ASP A 107 -11.16 28.60 54.42
CA ASP A 107 -10.06 29.56 54.52
C ASP A 107 -9.96 30.45 53.27
N PRO A 108 -9.49 31.71 53.38
CA PRO A 108 -9.31 32.59 52.23
C PRO A 108 -8.24 32.04 51.28
N VAL A 109 -8.53 32.01 49.98
CA VAL A 109 -7.54 31.67 48.96
C VAL A 109 -6.61 32.86 48.71
N GLY A 110 -5.32 32.69 49.00
CA GLY A 110 -4.31 33.74 48.82
C GLY A 110 -4.00 34.04 47.35
N GLY A 111 -3.64 35.29 47.06
CA GLY A 111 -3.16 35.72 45.73
C GLY A 111 -4.25 35.97 44.69
N LEU A 112 -5.53 35.90 45.06
CA LEU A 112 -6.65 36.22 44.17
C LEU A 112 -7.02 37.71 44.24
N ASP A 113 -7.35 38.30 43.09
CA ASP A 113 -8.00 39.60 43.05
C ASP A 113 -9.44 39.46 43.55
N LEU A 114 -9.77 40.20 44.61
CA LEU A 114 -11.08 40.12 45.26
C LEU A 114 -12.03 41.24 44.84
N THR A 115 -11.57 42.19 44.03
CA THR A 115 -12.31 43.40 43.67
C THR A 115 -12.14 43.77 42.21
N ALA A 116 -13.26 44.10 41.55
CA ALA A 116 -13.30 44.57 40.18
C ALA A 116 -12.97 46.07 40.07
N PRO A 117 -12.84 46.63 38.85
CA PRO A 117 -12.71 48.07 38.64
C PRO A 117 -13.83 48.87 39.32
N SER A 118 -13.52 50.08 39.80
CA SER A 118 -14.47 50.91 40.54
C SER A 118 -15.06 52.02 39.69
N THR A 119 -16.36 52.27 39.87
CA THR A 119 -17.14 53.33 39.24
C THR A 119 -17.48 54.41 40.25
N SER A 120 -17.21 55.68 39.94
CA SER A 120 -17.58 56.81 40.78
C SER A 120 -19.05 57.17 40.61
N LEU A 121 -19.76 57.38 41.72
CA LEU A 121 -21.09 58.00 41.66
C LEU A 121 -20.91 59.51 41.46
N THR A 122 -21.58 60.09 40.47
CA THR A 122 -21.42 61.52 40.11
C THR A 122 -22.68 62.35 40.29
N THR A 123 -23.85 61.70 40.35
CA THR A 123 -25.15 62.37 40.40
C THR A 123 -26.06 61.66 41.39
N TYR A 124 -26.87 62.42 42.15
CA TYR A 124 -27.90 61.82 43.00
C TYR A 124 -29.08 61.32 42.16
N GLY A 125 -29.65 60.19 42.56
CA GLY A 125 -30.79 59.56 41.89
C GLY A 125 -30.46 58.85 40.57
N GLU A 126 -29.23 59.01 40.05
CA GLU A 126 -28.77 58.25 38.88
C GLU A 126 -28.50 56.79 39.25
N ILE A 127 -29.05 55.87 38.47
CA ILE A 127 -28.83 54.43 38.63
C ILE A 127 -27.51 54.07 37.94
N VAL A 128 -26.54 53.64 38.73
CA VAL A 128 -25.24 53.13 38.27
C VAL A 128 -25.21 51.63 38.43
N GLU A 129 -24.98 50.92 37.32
CA GLU A 129 -24.77 49.47 37.30
C GLU A 129 -23.27 49.17 37.26
N VAL A 130 -22.83 48.26 38.12
CA VAL A 130 -21.49 47.66 38.05
C VAL A 130 -21.63 46.16 37.88
N SER A 131 -20.73 45.57 37.10
CA SER A 131 -20.65 44.12 36.94
C SER A 131 -19.21 43.63 36.91
N ALA A 132 -19.03 42.34 37.24
CA ALA A 132 -17.76 41.65 37.12
C ALA A 132 -17.99 40.18 36.76
N ILE A 133 -17.09 39.61 35.97
CA ILE A 133 -17.09 38.21 35.59
C ILE A 133 -16.05 37.47 36.42
N VAL A 134 -16.49 36.41 37.10
CA VAL A 134 -15.65 35.56 37.94
C VAL A 134 -15.57 34.17 37.34
N GLY A 135 -14.38 33.59 37.27
CA GLY A 135 -14.18 32.22 36.80
C GLY A 135 -12.78 31.71 37.11
N THR A 136 -12.56 30.40 36.96
CA THR A 136 -11.27 29.78 37.29
C THR A 136 -10.22 29.93 36.18
N GLY A 137 -10.64 30.15 34.94
CA GLY A 137 -9.72 30.28 33.80
C GLY A 137 -9.48 31.75 33.43
N ASP A 138 -8.22 32.11 33.20
CA ASP A 138 -7.82 33.41 32.67
C ASP A 138 -8.24 33.50 31.19
N ARG A 139 -9.39 34.12 30.95
CA ARG A 139 -9.95 34.35 29.61
C ARG A 139 -10.18 35.84 29.43
N ASN A 140 -10.07 36.29 28.19
CA ASN A 140 -10.37 37.68 27.86
C ASN A 140 -11.80 38.04 28.30
N GLY A 141 -11.94 39.09 29.12
CA GLY A 141 -13.21 39.51 29.70
C GLY A 141 -13.57 38.90 31.06
N VAL A 142 -12.70 38.07 31.67
CA VAL A 142 -12.85 37.65 33.07
C VAL A 142 -12.15 38.67 33.97
N ASP A 143 -12.90 39.28 34.88
CA ASP A 143 -12.38 40.32 35.78
C ASP A 143 -11.68 39.72 37.01
N LEU A 144 -12.24 38.65 37.56
CA LEU A 144 -11.77 38.01 38.79
C LEU A 144 -11.40 36.54 38.52
N VAL A 145 -10.11 36.29 38.31
CA VAL A 145 -9.59 34.94 38.02
C VAL A 145 -9.32 34.18 39.31
N TRP A 146 -10.21 33.25 39.65
CA TRP A 146 -10.24 32.60 40.95
C TRP A 146 -9.84 31.12 40.88
N GLN A 147 -8.56 30.87 40.62
CA GLN A 147 -8.00 29.52 40.66
C GLN A 147 -7.92 29.00 42.10
N GLY A 148 -8.51 27.83 42.36
CA GLY A 148 -8.47 27.18 43.68
C GLY A 148 -9.56 27.62 44.67
N ALA A 149 -10.39 28.61 44.33
CA ALA A 149 -11.58 28.94 45.11
C ALA A 149 -12.67 27.88 44.92
N ALA A 150 -13.28 27.45 46.02
CA ALA A 150 -14.43 26.53 46.03
C ALA A 150 -15.76 27.29 45.99
N TYR A 151 -15.81 28.47 46.62
CA TYR A 151 -17.00 29.32 46.66
C TYR A 151 -16.63 30.80 46.82
N GLY A 152 -17.62 31.66 46.58
CA GLY A 152 -17.52 33.10 46.82
C GLY A 152 -18.67 33.63 47.69
N HIS A 153 -18.35 34.57 48.57
CA HIS A 153 -19.35 35.49 49.14
C HIS A 153 -19.32 36.79 48.34
N PHE A 154 -20.31 36.98 47.47
CA PHE A 154 -20.32 38.07 46.51
C PHE A 154 -21.07 39.30 47.01
N GLY A 155 -20.64 40.47 46.56
CA GLY A 155 -21.34 41.73 46.77
C GLY A 155 -20.51 42.89 46.26
N ILE A 156 -20.44 43.97 47.04
CA ILE A 156 -19.81 45.22 46.61
C ILE A 156 -19.02 45.92 47.71
N ASP A 157 -18.06 46.74 47.30
CA ASP A 157 -17.39 47.71 48.15
C ASP A 157 -17.84 49.12 47.79
N LEU A 158 -18.21 49.90 48.80
CA LEU A 158 -18.31 51.36 48.71
C LEU A 158 -17.02 51.97 49.25
N THR A 159 -16.28 52.67 48.41
CA THR A 159 -15.01 53.35 48.76
C THR A 159 -15.15 54.86 48.59
N GLY A 160 -14.12 55.63 48.94
CA GLY A 160 -14.16 57.10 48.85
C GLY A 160 -14.76 57.78 50.09
N PRO A 161 -15.30 59.01 49.95
CA PRO A 161 -15.74 59.84 51.08
C PRO A 161 -16.83 59.18 51.96
N ASN A 162 -16.76 59.42 53.28
CA ASN A 162 -17.77 58.95 54.24
C ASN A 162 -18.91 59.97 54.42
N GLY A 163 -20.06 59.49 54.88
CA GLY A 163 -21.28 60.28 55.12
C GLY A 163 -22.28 60.27 53.97
N GLY A 164 -22.00 59.53 52.90
CA GLY A 164 -22.93 59.33 51.77
C GLY A 164 -23.99 58.28 52.09
N LEU A 165 -25.24 58.59 51.75
CA LEU A 165 -26.38 57.68 51.78
C LEU A 165 -26.60 57.11 50.38
N VAL A 166 -26.51 55.80 50.23
CA VAL A 166 -26.70 55.11 48.93
C VAL A 166 -27.76 54.03 49.05
N ARG A 167 -28.45 53.74 47.96
CA ARG A 167 -29.35 52.59 47.83
C ARG A 167 -28.77 51.58 46.86
N LEU A 168 -28.89 50.31 47.23
CA LEU A 168 -28.47 49.14 46.45
C LEU A 168 -29.67 48.24 46.19
N ASP A 169 -29.91 47.96 44.92
CA ASP A 169 -30.86 46.96 44.45
C ASP A 169 -30.35 45.53 44.66
N ASP A 170 -31.23 44.53 44.57
CA ASP A 170 -30.85 43.14 44.76
C ASP A 170 -29.65 42.73 43.87
N LEU A 171 -28.69 42.02 44.46
CA LEU A 171 -27.52 41.51 43.72
C LEU A 171 -27.96 40.37 42.79
N VAL A 172 -27.51 40.43 41.55
CA VAL A 172 -27.80 39.42 40.53
C VAL A 172 -26.53 38.62 40.25
N ILE A 173 -26.61 37.29 40.28
CA ILE A 173 -25.52 36.40 39.88
C ILE A 173 -26.05 35.40 38.85
N GLU A 174 -25.46 35.44 37.66
CA GLU A 174 -25.89 34.63 36.52
C GLU A 174 -24.74 33.81 35.95
N ASP A 175 -25.04 32.58 35.50
CA ASP A 175 -24.10 31.79 34.73
C ASP A 175 -24.04 32.28 33.27
N ILE A 176 -22.89 32.84 32.89
CA ILE A 176 -22.59 33.33 31.54
C ILE A 176 -21.57 32.45 30.81
N THR A 177 -21.39 31.20 31.25
CA THR A 177 -20.48 30.22 30.62
C THR A 177 -20.72 30.05 29.13
N SER A 178 -21.95 30.28 28.64
CA SER A 178 -22.27 30.31 27.20
C SER A 178 -21.47 31.34 26.41
N ALA A 179 -21.10 32.48 27.01
CA ALA A 179 -20.27 33.48 26.35
C ALA A 179 -18.84 32.98 26.07
N PHE A 180 -18.35 32.02 26.85
CA PHE A 180 -17.00 31.46 26.72
C PHE A 180 -16.95 30.09 26.04
N GLN A 181 -18.11 29.52 25.66
CA GLN A 181 -18.20 28.15 25.12
C GLN A 181 -17.46 27.98 23.79
N ARG A 182 -17.48 28.99 22.91
CA ARG A 182 -16.79 28.92 21.62
C ARG A 182 -15.27 28.79 21.79
N ASP A 183 -14.71 29.50 22.76
CA ASP A 183 -13.28 29.42 23.09
C ASP A 183 -12.92 28.18 23.93
N MET A 184 -13.93 27.45 24.44
CA MET A 184 -13.73 26.15 25.12
C MET A 184 -13.72 24.98 24.14
N LEU A 185 -14.30 25.15 22.95
CA LEU A 185 -14.39 24.10 21.94
C LEU A 185 -13.21 24.20 20.99
N SER A 186 -12.40 23.13 20.90
CA SER A 186 -11.29 23.04 19.95
C SER A 186 -11.77 22.66 18.53
N LEU A 187 -12.81 23.36 18.06
CA LEU A 187 -13.45 23.12 16.76
C LEU A 187 -13.66 24.43 16.00
N VAL A 188 -13.50 24.36 14.69
CA VAL A 188 -13.79 25.46 13.74
C VAL A 188 -14.65 24.90 12.62
N ASP A 189 -15.93 25.29 12.59
CA ASP A 189 -16.88 24.79 11.59
C ASP A 189 -16.72 25.55 10.27
N VAL A 190 -16.66 24.83 9.14
CA VAL A 190 -16.61 25.43 7.79
C VAL A 190 -17.80 26.37 7.52
N ARG A 191 -18.96 26.13 8.15
CA ARG A 191 -20.14 27.00 8.04
C ARG A 191 -19.94 28.40 8.62
N ASP A 192 -19.13 28.52 9.66
CA ASP A 192 -18.79 29.82 10.25
C ASP A 192 -17.97 30.69 9.28
N TYR A 193 -17.42 30.10 8.21
CA TYR A 193 -16.61 30.74 7.18
C TYR A 193 -17.32 30.79 5.83
N GLY A 194 -18.65 30.60 5.82
CA GLY A 194 -19.50 30.81 4.66
C GLY A 194 -19.83 29.57 3.86
N ALA A 195 -19.43 28.37 4.31
CA ALA A 195 -19.85 27.13 3.66
C ALA A 195 -21.36 26.92 3.84
N ILE A 196 -22.06 26.56 2.77
CA ILE A 196 -23.51 26.32 2.76
C ILE A 196 -23.79 24.83 2.98
N GLY A 197 -23.11 23.96 2.23
CA GLY A 197 -23.30 22.51 2.31
C GLY A 197 -24.63 22.03 1.70
N ASP A 198 -25.11 22.68 0.63
CA ASP A 198 -26.34 22.33 -0.11
C ASP A 198 -26.10 21.45 -1.36
N GLY A 199 -24.84 21.10 -1.64
CA GLY A 199 -24.40 20.32 -2.78
C GLY A 199 -24.31 21.09 -4.10
N SER A 200 -24.62 22.40 -4.10
CA SER A 200 -24.70 23.24 -5.30
C SER A 200 -23.72 24.40 -5.27
N ALA A 201 -23.63 25.12 -4.16
CA ALA A 201 -22.71 26.24 -3.98
C ALA A 201 -21.25 25.76 -3.85
N ASP A 202 -20.32 26.54 -4.38
CA ASP A 202 -18.88 26.26 -4.19
C ASP A 202 -18.43 26.66 -2.78
N ASP A 203 -18.09 25.65 -1.98
CA ASP A 203 -17.67 25.79 -0.58
C ASP A 203 -16.13 25.80 -0.42
N SER A 204 -15.37 25.78 -1.52
CA SER A 204 -13.89 25.65 -1.49
C SER A 204 -13.20 26.73 -0.66
N ALA A 205 -13.55 28.00 -0.88
CA ALA A 205 -12.95 29.13 -0.17
C ALA A 205 -13.26 29.10 1.34
N ALA A 206 -14.44 28.60 1.73
CA ALA A 206 -14.83 28.49 3.13
C ALA A 206 -14.02 27.42 3.88
N PHE A 207 -13.67 26.31 3.20
CA PHE A 207 -12.79 25.28 3.78
C PHE A 207 -11.39 25.81 4.07
N GLU A 208 -10.78 26.50 3.11
CA GLU A 208 -9.45 27.12 3.28
C GLU A 208 -9.45 28.20 4.37
N ALA A 209 -10.50 29.02 4.43
CA ALA A 209 -10.65 30.04 5.45
C ALA A 209 -10.82 29.43 6.86
N ALA A 210 -11.58 28.34 6.98
CA ALA A 210 -11.73 27.60 8.24
C ALA A 210 -10.41 26.94 8.66
N ASP A 211 -9.64 26.35 7.74
CA ASP A 211 -8.33 25.77 8.03
C ASP A 211 -7.33 26.83 8.53
N ALA A 212 -7.25 27.97 7.83
CA ALA A 212 -6.40 29.09 8.23
C ALA A 212 -6.76 29.62 9.63
N ALA A 213 -8.05 29.60 9.98
CA ALA A 213 -8.52 30.03 11.29
C ALA A 213 -8.41 28.96 12.38
N ALA A 214 -8.27 27.68 12.03
CA ALA A 214 -8.21 26.60 13.00
C ALA A 214 -7.05 26.77 13.98
N GLN A 215 -5.88 27.22 13.52
CA GLN A 215 -4.71 27.56 14.38
C GLN A 215 -4.38 26.45 15.41
N GLY A 216 -4.47 25.18 15.00
CA GLY A 216 -4.24 24.01 15.85
C GLY A 216 -5.50 23.32 16.38
N ARG A 217 -6.68 23.93 16.21
CA ARG A 217 -7.99 23.31 16.43
C ARG A 217 -8.35 22.35 15.30
N THR A 218 -9.42 21.59 15.50
CA THR A 218 -9.94 20.68 14.47
C THR A 218 -10.96 21.41 13.59
N VAL A 219 -10.83 21.31 12.27
CA VAL A 219 -11.86 21.77 11.33
C VAL A 219 -13.04 20.80 11.39
N LEU A 220 -14.24 21.30 11.61
CA LEU A 220 -15.47 20.53 11.57
C LEU A 220 -16.16 20.80 10.24
N VAL A 221 -16.37 19.74 9.45
CA VAL A 221 -17.27 19.77 8.30
C VAL A 221 -18.61 19.26 8.78
N SER A 222 -19.46 20.19 9.23
CA SER A 222 -20.77 19.85 9.80
C SER A 222 -21.69 19.17 8.78
N LYS A 223 -22.83 18.63 9.24
CA LYS A 223 -23.75 17.89 8.36
C LYS A 223 -24.19 18.71 7.14
N GLY A 224 -23.91 18.23 5.93
CA GLY A 224 -24.24 18.85 4.65
C GLY A 224 -23.58 18.09 3.50
N VAL A 225 -23.79 18.55 2.26
CA VAL A 225 -23.04 18.11 1.07
C VAL A 225 -22.30 19.31 0.53
N TYR A 226 -20.97 19.30 0.55
CA TYR A 226 -20.13 20.45 0.22
C TYR A 226 -19.51 20.24 -1.16
N LYS A 227 -19.94 21.05 -2.13
CA LYS A 227 -19.36 21.00 -3.47
C LYS A 227 -18.09 21.86 -3.47
N LEU A 228 -16.98 21.27 -3.87
CA LEU A 228 -15.70 21.99 -3.99
C LEU A 228 -15.35 22.11 -5.48
N GLU A 229 -15.34 23.32 -6.00
CA GLU A 229 -14.95 23.63 -7.39
C GLU A 229 -13.49 24.10 -7.53
N ASP A 230 -12.71 24.09 -6.45
CA ASP A 230 -11.26 24.31 -6.46
C ASP A 230 -10.50 23.26 -5.63
N SER A 231 -9.17 23.24 -5.74
CA SER A 231 -8.30 22.41 -4.92
C SER A 231 -8.27 22.91 -3.48
N VAL A 232 -8.42 21.99 -2.52
CA VAL A 232 -8.44 22.28 -1.09
C VAL A 232 -7.36 21.47 -0.39
N THR A 233 -6.57 22.14 0.47
CA THR A 233 -5.55 21.54 1.32
C THR A 233 -5.81 21.91 2.77
N LEU A 234 -6.13 20.92 3.59
CA LEU A 234 -6.33 21.11 5.03
C LEU A 234 -5.05 20.74 5.78
N SER A 235 -4.43 21.74 6.41
CA SER A 235 -3.24 21.60 7.25
C SER A 235 -3.58 21.29 8.72
N SER A 236 -4.84 21.45 9.10
CA SER A 236 -5.39 21.11 10.41
C SER A 236 -5.95 19.70 10.46
N ARG A 237 -6.25 19.22 11.68
CA ARG A 237 -7.06 18.02 11.81
C ARG A 237 -8.47 18.31 11.33
N VAL A 238 -9.17 17.33 10.78
CA VAL A 238 -10.53 17.49 10.27
C VAL A 238 -11.45 16.40 10.80
N LYS A 239 -12.69 16.78 11.10
CA LYS A 239 -13.78 15.86 11.42
C LYS A 239 -14.93 16.08 10.45
N PHE A 240 -15.37 15.02 9.78
CA PHE A 240 -16.51 15.05 8.87
C PHE A 240 -17.79 14.54 9.54
N GLU A 241 -18.84 15.34 9.48
CA GLU A 241 -20.23 14.96 9.74
C GLU A 241 -21.11 15.12 8.48
N GLY A 242 -20.65 15.92 7.51
CA GLY A 242 -21.15 15.99 6.14
C GLY A 242 -20.20 15.35 5.13
N THR A 243 -20.54 15.43 3.85
CA THR A 243 -19.74 14.87 2.75
C THR A 243 -19.31 15.92 1.74
N VAL A 244 -18.27 15.60 0.96
CA VAL A 244 -17.66 16.45 -0.07
C VAL A 244 -17.94 15.86 -1.44
N VAL A 245 -18.20 16.74 -2.41
CA VAL A 245 -18.25 16.40 -3.84
C VAL A 245 -17.24 17.26 -4.57
N GLN A 246 -16.25 16.65 -5.21
CA GLN A 246 -15.19 17.37 -5.92
C GLN A 246 -14.76 16.59 -7.18
N SER A 247 -14.64 17.30 -8.30
CA SER A 247 -14.13 16.72 -9.56
C SER A 247 -12.68 16.24 -9.44
N ALA A 248 -12.29 15.21 -10.19
CA ALA A 248 -10.92 14.71 -10.26
C ALA A 248 -9.90 15.76 -10.73
N ASN A 249 -10.34 16.85 -11.38
CA ASN A 249 -9.44 17.94 -11.81
C ASN A 249 -8.92 18.79 -10.65
N HIS A 250 -9.57 18.74 -9.49
CA HIS A 250 -9.17 19.47 -8.28
C HIS A 250 -8.65 18.50 -7.23
N ARG A 251 -7.71 18.96 -6.40
CA ARG A 251 -7.06 18.14 -5.38
C ARG A 251 -7.77 18.31 -4.04
N PHE A 252 -7.85 17.23 -3.27
CA PHE A 252 -8.31 17.27 -1.88
C PHE A 252 -7.24 16.66 -0.98
N ILE A 253 -6.47 17.50 -0.30
CA ILE A 253 -5.28 17.09 0.45
C ILE A 253 -5.55 17.27 1.94
N LEU A 254 -5.46 16.19 2.71
CA LEU A 254 -5.50 16.21 4.16
C LEU A 254 -4.08 15.96 4.69
N GLN A 255 -3.40 16.96 5.25
CA GLN A 255 -2.00 16.79 5.66
C GLN A 255 -1.87 16.04 6.99
N LYS A 256 -2.72 16.33 7.99
CA LYS A 256 -2.61 15.71 9.32
C LYS A 256 -3.40 14.40 9.48
N ASP A 257 -4.46 14.23 8.70
CA ASP A 257 -5.34 13.06 8.73
C ASP A 257 -5.32 12.30 7.39
N PHE A 258 -4.14 12.17 6.78
CA PHE A 258 -3.95 11.43 5.53
C PHE A 258 -4.05 9.91 5.74
N ASN A 259 -5.26 9.37 5.64
CA ASN A 259 -5.52 7.94 5.63
C ASN A 259 -6.86 7.64 4.94
N TYR A 260 -7.05 6.43 4.45
CA TYR A 260 -8.24 6.10 3.67
C TYR A 260 -9.54 6.28 4.44
N ALA A 261 -9.59 5.96 5.74
CA ALA A 261 -10.81 6.07 6.53
C ALA A 261 -11.32 7.53 6.60
N THR A 262 -10.43 8.51 6.78
CA THR A 262 -10.81 9.92 6.75
C THR A 262 -11.33 10.37 5.39
N TYR A 263 -10.78 9.83 4.28
CA TYR A 263 -11.33 10.10 2.94
C TYR A 263 -12.71 9.46 2.74
N VAL A 264 -12.96 8.27 3.31
CA VAL A 264 -14.30 7.66 3.31
C VAL A 264 -15.29 8.53 4.09
N ASP A 265 -14.89 9.04 5.26
CA ASP A 265 -15.73 9.96 6.04
C ASP A 265 -16.00 11.27 5.26
N ALA A 266 -15.02 11.74 4.48
CA ALA A 266 -15.16 12.94 3.66
C ALA A 266 -16.09 12.75 2.45
N PHE A 267 -15.99 11.65 1.71
CA PHE A 267 -16.72 11.49 0.44
C PHE A 267 -17.98 10.62 0.55
N GLY A 268 -18.06 9.73 1.54
CA GLY A 268 -19.17 8.78 1.72
C GLY A 268 -19.23 7.63 0.71
N ASP A 269 -18.48 7.72 -0.38
CA ASP A 269 -18.34 6.70 -1.42
C ASP A 269 -16.91 6.10 -1.42
N GLU A 270 -16.80 4.77 -1.32
CA GLU A 270 -15.52 4.07 -1.12
C GLU A 270 -14.55 4.25 -2.30
N GLU A 271 -15.06 4.21 -3.54
CA GLU A 271 -14.25 4.37 -4.74
C GLU A 271 -13.75 5.80 -4.91
N THR A 272 -14.65 6.78 -4.78
CA THR A 272 -14.33 8.20 -4.89
C THR A 272 -13.35 8.60 -3.79
N ALA A 273 -13.56 8.13 -2.56
CA ALA A 273 -12.62 8.31 -1.46
C ALA A 273 -11.23 7.77 -1.80
N PHE A 274 -11.14 6.56 -2.37
CA PHE A 274 -9.84 5.98 -2.75
C PHE A 274 -9.18 6.78 -3.87
N LYS A 275 -9.92 7.13 -4.93
CA LYS A 275 -9.44 7.96 -6.05
C LYS A 275 -8.85 9.28 -5.52
N LYS A 276 -9.53 9.91 -4.57
CA LYS A 276 -9.09 11.18 -3.95
C LYS A 276 -7.90 11.02 -3.00
N ALA A 277 -7.87 9.96 -2.20
CA ALA A 277 -6.73 9.64 -1.34
C ALA A 277 -5.48 9.32 -2.18
N TYR A 278 -5.64 8.59 -3.28
CA TYR A 278 -4.58 8.31 -4.24
C TYR A 278 -4.10 9.58 -4.94
N GLN A 279 -5.02 10.45 -5.37
CA GLN A 279 -4.66 11.76 -5.93
C GLN A 279 -3.80 12.58 -4.97
N ALA A 280 -4.16 12.62 -3.68
CA ALA A 280 -3.38 13.31 -2.66
C ALA A 280 -2.01 12.66 -2.41
N LEU A 281 -1.90 11.31 -2.46
CA LEU A 281 -0.62 10.59 -2.38
C LEU A 281 0.39 11.10 -3.41
N LEU A 282 -0.08 11.40 -4.64
CA LEU A 282 0.78 11.89 -5.73
C LEU A 282 1.07 13.40 -5.65
N ASN A 283 0.36 14.16 -4.81
CA ASN A 283 0.39 15.61 -4.78
C ASN A 283 0.69 16.15 -3.37
N PHE A 284 1.95 15.98 -2.93
CA PHE A 284 2.53 16.60 -1.71
C PHE A 284 1.60 16.61 -0.48
N SER A 285 1.10 15.45 -0.07
CA SER A 285 0.37 15.31 1.21
C SER A 285 1.25 15.36 2.46
N ASP A 286 2.57 15.59 2.33
CA ASP A 286 3.61 15.36 3.36
C ASP A 286 3.77 13.89 3.80
N HIS A 287 3.10 12.95 3.12
CA HIS A 287 3.20 11.51 3.38
C HIS A 287 3.77 10.76 2.18
N GLU A 288 4.54 9.71 2.48
CA GLU A 288 5.09 8.81 1.45
C GLU A 288 4.15 7.63 1.14
N SER A 289 3.21 7.35 2.04
CA SER A 289 2.35 6.16 2.00
C SER A 289 0.89 6.48 2.31
N LEU A 290 -0.03 5.89 1.54
CA LEU A 290 -1.46 5.82 1.86
C LEU A 290 -1.76 4.53 2.63
N ASP A 291 -2.24 4.67 3.86
CA ASP A 291 -2.74 3.56 4.67
C ASP A 291 -4.26 3.36 4.41
N LEU A 292 -4.64 2.14 4.02
CA LEU A 292 -6.03 1.75 3.78
C LEU A 292 -6.77 1.37 5.08
N CYS A 293 -6.10 1.38 6.22
CA CYS A 293 -6.66 1.17 7.56
C CYS A 293 -7.37 -0.18 7.74
N GLY A 294 -6.88 -1.23 7.08
CA GLY A 294 -7.48 -2.56 7.08
C GLY A 294 -8.84 -2.63 6.38
N ARG A 295 -9.25 -1.57 5.66
CA ARG A 295 -10.53 -1.54 4.95
C ARG A 295 -10.46 -2.41 3.71
N ARG A 296 -11.62 -2.91 3.33
CA ARG A 296 -11.86 -3.61 2.07
C ARG A 296 -12.64 -2.68 1.16
N ILE A 297 -12.08 -2.39 -0.01
CA ILE A 297 -12.61 -1.45 -1.00
C ILE A 297 -13.29 -2.28 -2.09
N THR A 298 -14.59 -2.06 -2.27
CA THR A 298 -15.35 -2.70 -3.35
C THR A 298 -15.33 -1.82 -4.60
N LEU A 299 -14.90 -2.39 -5.72
CA LEU A 299 -14.83 -1.70 -7.01
C LEU A 299 -15.95 -2.22 -7.93
N SER A 300 -16.77 -1.31 -8.44
CA SER A 300 -17.83 -1.57 -9.43
C SER A 300 -17.28 -1.86 -10.82
N GLU A 301 -16.09 -1.34 -11.13
CA GLU A 301 -15.38 -1.52 -12.39
C GLU A 301 -13.85 -1.43 -12.21
N PRO A 302 -13.03 -1.78 -13.22
CA PRO A 302 -11.59 -1.57 -13.18
C PRO A 302 -11.22 -0.14 -12.85
N LEU A 303 -10.29 0.03 -11.90
CA LEU A 303 -9.88 1.35 -11.49
C LEU A 303 -8.73 1.86 -12.35
N ASP A 304 -9.02 2.82 -13.24
CA ASP A 304 -8.00 3.61 -13.91
C ASP A 304 -7.31 4.51 -12.88
N MET A 305 -6.08 4.12 -12.53
CA MET A 305 -5.27 4.81 -11.53
C MET A 305 -4.81 6.18 -12.03
N GLN A 306 -4.55 6.34 -13.33
CA GLN A 306 -4.11 7.62 -13.87
C GLN A 306 -5.26 8.63 -13.90
N ALA A 307 -6.48 8.18 -14.20
CA ALA A 307 -7.67 9.02 -14.21
C ALA A 307 -8.01 9.64 -12.83
N ALA A 308 -7.44 9.12 -11.73
CA ALA A 308 -7.56 9.73 -10.41
C ALA A 308 -6.78 11.05 -10.27
N ASP A 309 -5.72 11.26 -11.05
CA ASP A 309 -5.04 12.57 -11.23
C ASP A 309 -4.83 12.85 -12.74
N PRO A 310 -5.87 13.34 -13.45
CA PRO A 310 -5.81 13.53 -14.90
C PRO A 310 -4.67 14.46 -15.37
N SER A 311 -4.17 15.32 -14.48
CA SER A 311 -3.08 16.25 -14.76
C SER A 311 -1.70 15.59 -14.86
N ARG A 312 -1.60 14.30 -14.50
CA ARG A 312 -0.33 13.61 -14.29
C ARG A 312 -0.29 12.30 -15.06
N THR A 313 0.52 12.27 -16.12
CA THR A 313 0.79 11.05 -16.90
C THR A 313 2.15 10.42 -16.59
N VAL A 314 3.02 11.14 -15.87
CA VAL A 314 4.35 10.67 -15.44
C VAL A 314 4.54 10.91 -13.94
N PHE A 315 5.07 9.91 -13.24
CA PHE A 315 5.43 10.06 -11.82
C PHE A 315 6.59 9.13 -11.42
N ALA A 316 7.63 9.69 -10.80
CA ALA A 316 8.88 8.97 -10.52
C ALA A 316 9.44 9.23 -9.11
N THR A 317 8.57 9.37 -8.12
CA THR A 317 8.95 9.48 -6.71
C THR A 317 8.34 8.33 -5.94
N ARG A 318 9.08 7.76 -4.98
CA ARG A 318 8.58 6.63 -4.19
C ARG A 318 7.26 6.95 -3.49
N ARG A 319 6.26 6.09 -3.72
CA ARG A 319 4.94 6.11 -3.05
C ARG A 319 4.46 4.69 -2.74
N VAL A 320 3.70 4.57 -1.65
CA VAL A 320 3.22 3.27 -1.13
C VAL A 320 1.70 3.30 -0.94
N ILE A 321 1.01 2.24 -1.34
CA ILE A 321 -0.34 1.91 -0.86
C ILE A 321 -0.22 0.68 0.05
N ARG A 322 -0.87 0.69 1.22
CA ARG A 322 -0.73 -0.41 2.18
C ARG A 322 -1.94 -0.72 3.05
N ASN A 323 -1.91 -1.89 3.68
CA ASN A 323 -2.78 -2.30 4.80
C ASN A 323 -4.27 -2.26 4.44
N GLY A 324 -4.70 -3.08 3.46
CA GLY A 324 -6.11 -3.15 3.06
C GLY A 324 -6.40 -4.19 2.00
N GLN A 325 -7.60 -4.14 1.42
CA GLN A 325 -8.05 -5.10 0.42
C GLN A 325 -8.80 -4.43 -0.73
N PHE A 326 -8.69 -4.99 -1.93
CA PHE A 326 -9.51 -4.65 -3.09
C PHE A 326 -10.31 -5.85 -3.55
N GLN A 327 -11.58 -5.65 -3.88
CA GLN A 327 -12.44 -6.69 -4.46
C GLN A 327 -13.36 -6.12 -5.55
N PRO A 328 -13.75 -6.91 -6.56
CA PRO A 328 -14.74 -6.49 -7.53
C PRO A 328 -16.17 -6.72 -6.99
N GLU A 329 -17.07 -5.79 -7.26
CA GLU A 329 -18.50 -6.03 -7.28
C GLU A 329 -18.85 -6.80 -8.56
N PRO A 330 -19.43 -8.01 -8.49
CA PRO A 330 -19.72 -8.80 -9.69
C PRO A 330 -20.65 -8.05 -10.66
N GLY A 331 -20.21 -7.91 -11.92
CA GLY A 331 -20.96 -7.16 -12.93
C GLY A 331 -20.32 -7.23 -14.31
N SER A 332 -21.02 -6.71 -15.33
CA SER A 332 -20.57 -6.74 -16.72
C SER A 332 -19.33 -5.89 -16.99
N ALA A 333 -19.01 -4.92 -16.12
CA ALA A 333 -17.79 -4.11 -16.21
C ALA A 333 -16.50 -4.96 -16.16
N TRP A 334 -16.58 -6.16 -15.57
CA TRP A 334 -15.47 -7.11 -15.43
C TRP A 334 -15.38 -8.13 -16.60
N ASN A 335 -16.20 -7.97 -17.64
CA ASN A 335 -16.10 -8.80 -18.83
C ASN A 335 -14.87 -8.44 -19.66
N THR A 336 -14.20 -9.46 -20.20
CA THR A 336 -13.06 -9.25 -21.11
C THR A 336 -13.57 -8.69 -22.44
N ASP A 337 -13.03 -7.56 -22.88
CA ASP A 337 -13.30 -7.08 -24.23
C ASP A 337 -12.43 -7.86 -25.21
N SER A 338 -13.01 -8.31 -26.32
CA SER A 338 -12.33 -9.12 -27.33
C SER A 338 -12.59 -8.56 -28.72
N VAL A 339 -11.52 -8.23 -29.43
CA VAL A 339 -11.57 -7.71 -30.80
C VAL A 339 -10.65 -8.52 -31.68
N THR A 340 -11.10 -8.84 -32.89
CA THR A 340 -10.26 -9.44 -33.94
C THR A 340 -9.97 -8.41 -35.01
N SER A 341 -8.72 -8.26 -35.41
CA SER A 341 -8.33 -7.37 -36.50
C SER A 341 -7.27 -8.00 -37.38
N GLN A 342 -7.39 -7.79 -38.68
CA GLN A 342 -6.30 -8.05 -39.62
C GLN A 342 -5.21 -7.00 -39.43
N ALA A 343 -3.94 -7.43 -39.47
CA ALA A 343 -2.79 -6.56 -39.45
C ALA A 343 -1.58 -7.21 -40.14
N THR A 344 -0.58 -6.40 -40.47
CA THR A 344 0.69 -6.83 -41.07
C THR A 344 1.82 -6.75 -40.05
N TYR A 345 2.58 -7.83 -39.90
CA TYR A 345 3.81 -7.89 -39.10
C TYR A 345 5.04 -7.99 -40.00
N SER A 346 6.15 -7.39 -39.58
CA SER A 346 7.46 -7.48 -40.24
C SER A 346 8.57 -7.63 -39.20
N ALA A 347 9.47 -8.59 -39.41
CA ALA A 347 10.64 -8.78 -38.55
C ALA A 347 11.60 -7.56 -38.56
N SER A 348 11.57 -6.74 -39.61
CA SER A 348 12.35 -5.49 -39.68
C SER A 348 11.81 -4.36 -38.79
N ASN A 349 10.58 -4.48 -38.30
CA ASN A 349 10.00 -3.59 -37.29
C ASN A 349 9.29 -4.44 -36.22
N PRO A 350 10.08 -5.16 -35.41
CA PRO A 350 9.61 -6.37 -34.72
C PRO A 350 8.63 -6.10 -33.58
N ASN A 351 8.45 -4.85 -33.16
CA ASN A 351 7.54 -4.46 -32.09
C ASN A 351 6.31 -3.71 -32.61
N GLN A 352 6.02 -3.75 -33.91
CA GLN A 352 4.90 -3.01 -34.48
C GLN A 352 4.08 -3.85 -35.46
N LEU A 353 2.77 -3.82 -35.27
CA LEU A 353 1.80 -4.21 -36.29
C LEU A 353 1.41 -2.96 -37.08
N THR A 354 1.36 -3.09 -38.41
CA THR A 354 0.95 -2.04 -39.34
C THR A 354 -0.29 -2.48 -40.12
N ASN A 355 -0.92 -1.55 -40.85
CA ASN A 355 -2.16 -1.81 -41.60
C ASN A 355 -3.25 -2.47 -40.73
N VAL A 356 -3.29 -2.13 -39.45
CA VAL A 356 -4.27 -2.69 -38.51
C VAL A 356 -5.63 -2.11 -38.86
N ILE A 357 -6.62 -2.97 -39.11
CA ILE A 357 -8.00 -2.56 -39.38
C ILE A 357 -8.65 -2.09 -38.08
N ASP A 358 -9.43 -1.00 -38.14
CA ASP A 358 -10.19 -0.48 -37.00
C ASP A 358 -9.39 -0.36 -35.68
N VAL A 359 -8.17 0.21 -35.74
CA VAL A 359 -7.29 0.42 -34.57
C VAL A 359 -8.00 1.05 -33.39
N ALA A 360 -9.00 1.90 -33.63
CA ALA A 360 -9.80 2.53 -32.58
C ALA A 360 -10.47 1.53 -31.62
N ASN A 361 -10.68 0.27 -32.04
CA ASN A 361 -11.24 -0.80 -31.21
C ASN A 361 -10.15 -1.62 -30.48
N VAL A 362 -8.87 -1.40 -30.77
CA VAL A 362 -7.75 -2.07 -30.09
C VAL A 362 -7.31 -1.21 -28.91
N VAL A 363 -7.36 -1.75 -27.69
CA VAL A 363 -7.08 -1.01 -26.45
C VAL A 363 -5.69 -1.32 -25.93
N VAL A 364 -5.01 -0.31 -25.37
CA VAL A 364 -3.74 -0.48 -24.64
C VAL A 364 -3.90 -1.50 -23.51
N GLY A 365 -2.90 -2.35 -23.33
CA GLY A 365 -2.91 -3.46 -22.39
C GLY A 365 -3.78 -4.65 -22.78
N ALA A 366 -4.31 -4.70 -24.01
CA ALA A 366 -4.90 -5.93 -24.54
C ALA A 366 -3.82 -6.99 -24.83
N ARG A 367 -4.06 -8.24 -24.41
CA ARG A 367 -3.22 -9.39 -24.77
C ARG A 367 -3.43 -9.75 -26.24
N VAL A 368 -2.34 -9.90 -26.98
CA VAL A 368 -2.34 -10.30 -28.40
C VAL A 368 -2.23 -11.83 -28.50
N SER A 369 -2.96 -12.41 -29.46
CA SER A 369 -2.89 -13.83 -29.80
C SER A 369 -3.13 -14.04 -31.28
N GLY A 370 -2.52 -15.08 -31.84
CA GLY A 370 -2.54 -15.41 -33.28
C GLY A 370 -1.44 -16.41 -33.61
N THR A 371 -1.35 -16.82 -34.88
CA THR A 371 -0.24 -17.68 -35.35
C THR A 371 1.08 -16.92 -35.21
N GLY A 372 2.11 -17.58 -34.68
CA GLY A 372 3.42 -16.97 -34.48
C GLY A 372 3.52 -16.01 -33.28
N VAL A 373 2.49 -15.91 -32.44
CA VAL A 373 2.47 -15.02 -31.27
C VAL A 373 2.88 -15.80 -30.02
N GLY A 374 3.97 -15.39 -29.37
CA GLY A 374 4.43 -15.95 -28.10
C GLY A 374 3.49 -15.67 -26.91
N ARG A 375 3.81 -16.21 -25.73
CA ARG A 375 2.99 -15.97 -24.53
C ARG A 375 3.13 -14.53 -24.06
N GLU A 376 2.07 -14.01 -23.45
CA GLU A 376 2.09 -12.73 -22.72
C GLU A 376 2.64 -11.53 -23.50
N ILE A 377 2.28 -11.43 -24.77
CA ILE A 377 2.51 -10.25 -25.62
C ILE A 377 1.29 -9.33 -25.54
N TYR A 378 1.52 -8.04 -25.33
CA TYR A 378 0.48 -7.05 -25.08
C TYR A 378 0.59 -5.84 -26.01
N VAL A 379 -0.52 -5.14 -26.19
CA VAL A 379 -0.55 -3.82 -26.80
C VAL A 379 0.04 -2.79 -25.84
N ARG A 380 1.14 -2.16 -26.24
CA ARG A 380 1.81 -1.10 -25.49
C ARG A 380 1.30 0.29 -25.85
N ALA A 381 0.97 0.51 -27.12
CA ALA A 381 0.48 1.79 -27.64
C ALA A 381 -0.27 1.58 -28.97
N THR A 382 -1.12 2.53 -29.33
CA THR A 382 -1.89 2.52 -30.59
C THR A 382 -1.79 3.86 -31.30
N ASN A 383 -1.78 3.85 -32.64
CA ASN A 383 -1.89 5.06 -33.44
C ASN A 383 -2.98 4.86 -34.50
N VAL A 384 -4.13 5.52 -34.30
CA VAL A 384 -5.29 5.41 -35.19
C VAL A 384 -5.00 6.01 -36.56
N GLY A 385 -4.35 7.18 -36.62
CA GLY A 385 -4.03 7.86 -37.88
C GLY A 385 -3.05 7.09 -38.76
N GLN A 386 -2.09 6.40 -38.15
CA GLN A 386 -1.09 5.58 -38.86
C GLN A 386 -1.51 4.11 -39.03
N LYS A 387 -2.65 3.70 -38.45
CA LYS A 387 -3.11 2.30 -38.43
C LYS A 387 -2.07 1.34 -37.84
N THR A 388 -1.44 1.72 -36.74
CA THR A 388 -0.40 0.92 -36.09
C THR A 388 -0.72 0.57 -34.64
N VAL A 389 -0.20 -0.59 -34.22
CA VAL A 389 -0.22 -1.09 -32.84
C VAL A 389 1.20 -1.42 -32.45
N THR A 390 1.65 -0.94 -31.30
CA THR A 390 2.97 -1.25 -30.74
C THR A 390 2.84 -2.38 -29.73
N LEU A 391 3.73 -3.36 -29.82
CA LEU A 391 3.74 -4.59 -29.02
C LEU A 391 4.74 -4.50 -27.86
N SER A 392 4.50 -5.28 -26.81
CA SER A 392 5.42 -5.43 -25.66
C SER A 392 6.66 -6.25 -25.98
N GLN A 393 6.54 -7.19 -26.94
CA GLN A 393 7.60 -8.10 -27.39
C GLN A 393 7.43 -8.47 -28.87
N PRO A 394 8.51 -8.93 -29.55
CA PRO A 394 8.44 -9.48 -30.90
C PRO A 394 7.64 -10.79 -31.06
N LEU A 395 7.27 -11.10 -32.30
CA LEU A 395 6.55 -12.31 -32.70
C LEU A 395 7.50 -13.26 -33.47
N TYR A 396 7.42 -14.56 -33.23
CA TYR A 396 8.43 -15.52 -33.71
C TYR A 396 8.19 -16.08 -35.11
N ASP A 397 6.95 -16.15 -35.57
CA ASP A 397 6.59 -16.74 -36.87
C ASP A 397 5.29 -16.12 -37.43
N ALA A 398 5.28 -14.79 -37.54
CA ALA A 398 4.08 -14.02 -37.83
C ALA A 398 4.21 -13.09 -39.04
N VAL A 399 5.32 -13.13 -39.79
CA VAL A 399 5.61 -12.22 -40.91
C VAL A 399 4.50 -12.28 -41.96
N GLY A 400 4.05 -11.12 -42.40
CA GLY A 400 2.96 -10.98 -43.36
C GLY A 400 1.66 -10.52 -42.71
N THR A 401 0.55 -10.73 -43.41
CA THR A 401 -0.77 -10.22 -43.00
C THR A 401 -1.65 -11.37 -42.51
N GLN A 402 -2.17 -11.25 -41.29
CA GLN A 402 -3.07 -12.23 -40.69
C GLN A 402 -4.04 -11.57 -39.71
N THR A 403 -5.00 -12.35 -39.20
CA THR A 403 -5.94 -11.90 -38.18
C THR A 403 -5.39 -12.17 -36.80
N TYR A 404 -5.31 -11.13 -35.97
CA TYR A 404 -4.93 -11.20 -34.57
C TYR A 404 -6.17 -11.04 -33.68
N THR A 405 -6.16 -11.66 -32.51
CA THR A 405 -7.16 -11.44 -31.46
C THR A 405 -6.54 -10.66 -30.30
N PHE A 406 -7.18 -9.56 -29.94
CA PHE A 406 -6.82 -8.66 -28.85
C PHE A 406 -7.82 -8.84 -27.71
N ARG A 407 -7.34 -9.19 -26.51
CA ARG A 407 -8.19 -9.38 -25.31
C ARG A 407 -7.82 -8.40 -24.21
N ARG A 408 -8.71 -7.49 -23.86
CA ARG A 408 -8.55 -6.56 -22.75
C ARG A 408 -9.11 -7.17 -21.47
N TYR A 409 -8.22 -7.75 -20.66
CA TYR A 409 -8.58 -8.18 -19.31
C TYR A 409 -8.86 -6.97 -18.41
N LYS A 410 -9.68 -7.19 -17.38
CA LYS A 410 -10.19 -6.15 -16.47
C LYS A 410 -9.48 -6.31 -15.13
N TYR A 411 -8.78 -5.27 -14.66
CA TYR A 411 -7.88 -5.33 -13.50
C TYR A 411 -8.46 -4.52 -12.34
N LEU A 412 -8.24 -4.94 -11.10
CA LEU A 412 -8.63 -4.15 -9.93
C LEU A 412 -7.91 -2.81 -9.95
N LEU A 413 -6.59 -2.80 -10.16
CA LEU A 413 -5.80 -1.59 -10.34
C LEU A 413 -5.18 -1.56 -11.74
N ASP A 414 -5.53 -0.53 -12.51
CA ASP A 414 -5.11 -0.34 -13.89
C ASP A 414 -4.23 0.90 -14.02
N PHE A 415 -2.93 0.70 -14.17
CA PHE A 415 -1.96 1.80 -14.35
C PHE A 415 -1.66 2.10 -15.83
N SER A 416 -2.40 1.51 -16.78
CA SER A 416 -2.08 1.66 -18.21
C SER A 416 -2.34 3.06 -18.78
N GLY A 417 -3.05 3.92 -18.05
CA GLY A 417 -3.22 5.34 -18.41
C GLY A 417 -1.97 6.21 -18.19
N TYR A 418 -0.99 5.75 -17.40
CA TYR A 418 0.30 6.45 -17.27
C TYR A 418 1.16 6.26 -18.52
N ASP A 419 1.97 7.26 -18.86
CA ASP A 419 3.08 7.11 -19.79
C ASP A 419 4.25 6.39 -19.11
N ASP A 420 4.58 6.82 -17.88
CA ASP A 420 5.68 6.30 -17.06
C ASP A 420 5.35 6.41 -15.55
N LEU A 421 5.42 5.28 -14.84
CA LEU A 421 5.26 5.24 -13.39
C LEU A 421 6.43 4.49 -12.73
N ALA A 422 7.20 5.18 -11.91
CA ALA A 422 8.37 4.64 -11.23
C ALA A 422 8.28 4.72 -9.70
N GLN A 423 9.00 3.81 -9.03
CA GLN A 423 9.15 3.72 -7.58
C GLN A 423 7.84 3.49 -6.82
N PHE A 424 6.84 2.87 -7.46
CA PHE A 424 5.55 2.60 -6.82
C PHE A 424 5.58 1.26 -6.05
N VAL A 425 5.02 1.27 -4.84
CA VAL A 425 5.02 0.11 -3.94
C VAL A 425 3.60 -0.21 -3.51
N ILE A 426 3.27 -1.50 -3.51
CA ILE A 426 2.07 -2.05 -2.87
C ILE A 426 2.54 -3.03 -1.80
N ASP A 427 2.07 -2.80 -0.57
CA ASP A 427 2.62 -3.40 0.65
C ASP A 427 1.48 -3.88 1.56
N ASP A 428 1.45 -5.15 1.95
CA ASP A 428 0.39 -5.68 2.85
C ASP A 428 -1.05 -5.40 2.34
N VAL A 429 -1.29 -5.73 1.07
CA VAL A 429 -2.60 -5.59 0.41
C VAL A 429 -3.08 -6.93 -0.13
N GLU A 430 -4.36 -7.25 0.07
CA GLU A 430 -5.00 -8.38 -0.60
C GLU A 430 -5.84 -7.93 -1.82
N PHE A 431 -5.55 -8.52 -2.97
CA PHE A 431 -6.34 -8.44 -4.19
C PHE A 431 -7.29 -9.64 -4.25
N GLN A 432 -8.49 -9.49 -3.67
CA GLN A 432 -9.57 -10.49 -3.70
C GLN A 432 -10.30 -10.45 -5.03
N CYS A 433 -9.70 -11.01 -6.07
CA CYS A 433 -10.21 -10.93 -7.44
C CYS A 433 -11.47 -11.77 -7.69
N ASN A 434 -11.76 -12.74 -6.81
CA ASN A 434 -12.99 -13.55 -6.77
C ASN A 434 -13.37 -14.26 -8.09
N GLY A 435 -12.41 -14.49 -8.99
CA GLY A 435 -12.67 -15.05 -10.31
C GLY A 435 -13.38 -14.10 -11.28
N HIS A 436 -13.59 -12.84 -10.89
CA HIS A 436 -14.24 -11.80 -11.70
C HIS A 436 -13.23 -10.84 -12.33
N ALA A 437 -12.17 -10.48 -11.60
CA ALA A 437 -11.16 -9.51 -12.03
C ALA A 437 -9.76 -10.13 -12.16
N SER A 438 -8.85 -9.45 -12.85
CA SER A 438 -7.40 -9.63 -12.70
C SER A 438 -6.87 -8.68 -11.62
N GLY A 439 -5.66 -8.89 -11.13
CA GLY A 439 -5.12 -8.07 -10.03
C GLY A 439 -4.64 -6.70 -10.50
N ILE A 440 -3.39 -6.62 -10.97
CA ILE A 440 -2.72 -5.36 -11.30
C ILE A 440 -2.28 -5.33 -12.76
N LEU A 441 -2.48 -4.20 -13.44
CA LEU A 441 -1.85 -3.90 -14.72
C LEU A 441 -0.86 -2.76 -14.57
N LEU A 442 0.41 -3.01 -14.89
CA LEU A 442 1.45 -1.98 -14.82
C LEU A 442 1.33 -0.94 -15.94
N ALA A 443 1.92 0.23 -15.69
CA ALA A 443 2.12 1.25 -16.71
C ALA A 443 2.99 0.72 -17.88
N PRO A 444 2.85 1.28 -19.10
CA PRO A 444 3.64 0.91 -20.27
C PRO A 444 5.16 1.09 -20.05
N GLN A 445 5.57 2.13 -19.33
CA GLN A 445 6.95 2.39 -18.89
C GLN A 445 6.99 2.61 -17.38
N GLY A 446 8.17 2.44 -16.78
CA GLY A 446 8.34 2.49 -15.34
C GLY A 446 9.63 1.85 -14.87
N LEU A 447 9.92 2.05 -13.58
CA LEU A 447 11.10 1.51 -12.92
C LEU A 447 10.74 1.13 -11.49
N THR A 448 11.25 -0.01 -11.02
CA THR A 448 11.23 -0.44 -9.61
C THR A 448 9.84 -0.52 -8.97
N PHE A 449 8.82 -0.96 -9.72
CA PHE A 449 7.55 -1.37 -9.13
C PHE A 449 7.79 -2.50 -8.11
N HIS A 450 7.17 -2.41 -6.93
CA HIS A 450 7.38 -3.38 -5.86
C HIS A 450 6.03 -3.88 -5.33
N LEU A 451 5.79 -5.18 -5.47
CA LEU A 451 4.70 -5.87 -4.79
C LEU A 451 5.30 -6.68 -3.63
N ARG A 452 4.93 -6.38 -2.39
CA ARG A 452 5.46 -7.12 -1.24
C ARG A 452 4.43 -7.41 -0.17
N ASP A 453 4.60 -8.54 0.49
CA ASP A 453 3.75 -8.96 1.61
C ASP A 453 2.25 -8.98 1.23
N CYS A 454 1.95 -9.16 -0.07
CA CYS A 454 0.60 -9.06 -0.63
C CYS A 454 -0.01 -10.43 -0.93
N PHE A 455 -1.32 -10.45 -1.03
CA PHE A 455 -2.09 -11.62 -1.47
C PHE A 455 -2.77 -11.32 -2.81
N VAL A 456 -2.63 -12.21 -3.78
CA VAL A 456 -3.34 -12.15 -5.06
C VAL A 456 -4.21 -13.39 -5.17
N THR A 457 -5.48 -13.23 -4.79
CA THR A 457 -6.41 -14.32 -4.53
C THR A 457 -7.42 -14.43 -5.66
N LYS A 458 -7.47 -15.60 -6.31
CA LYS A 458 -8.40 -15.98 -7.37
C LYS A 458 -8.48 -14.97 -8.54
N PRO A 459 -7.36 -14.54 -9.15
CA PRO A 459 -7.44 -13.75 -10.37
C PRO A 459 -8.16 -14.54 -11.47
N LYS A 460 -9.03 -13.88 -12.23
CA LYS A 460 -9.74 -14.45 -13.38
C LYS A 460 -8.79 -14.79 -14.52
N ASN A 461 -7.81 -13.91 -14.78
CA ASN A 461 -6.86 -14.10 -15.88
C ASN A 461 -5.42 -13.89 -15.42
N ARG A 462 -5.08 -12.74 -14.82
CA ARG A 462 -3.69 -12.40 -14.45
C ARG A 462 -3.62 -11.88 -13.04
N GLY A 463 -2.61 -12.30 -12.28
CA GLY A 463 -2.31 -11.69 -10.98
C GLY A 463 -1.70 -10.30 -11.16
N LEU A 464 -0.60 -10.21 -11.91
CA LEU A 464 0.03 -8.95 -12.29
C LEU A 464 0.47 -9.01 -13.76
N THR A 465 0.23 -7.95 -14.52
CA THR A 465 0.58 -7.89 -15.94
C THR A 465 1.51 -6.73 -16.24
N SER A 466 2.59 -7.01 -16.95
CA SER A 466 3.42 -6.00 -17.58
C SER A 466 3.13 -5.91 -19.08
N ILE A 467 2.72 -4.73 -19.56
CA ILE A 467 2.37 -4.48 -20.96
C ILE A 467 3.49 -3.80 -21.76
N GLY A 468 4.62 -3.57 -21.10
CA GLY A 468 5.79 -2.90 -21.64
C GLY A 468 6.95 -3.02 -20.66
N THR A 469 7.70 -1.96 -20.45
CA THR A 469 8.91 -1.96 -19.61
C THR A 469 8.67 -1.44 -18.19
N GLY A 470 7.41 -1.18 -17.79
CA GLY A 470 7.07 -0.80 -16.41
C GLY A 470 7.52 -1.79 -15.32
N CYS A 471 7.88 -3.02 -15.71
CA CYS A 471 8.46 -4.02 -14.83
C CYS A 471 10.01 -3.97 -14.72
N GLN A 472 10.69 -2.97 -15.30
CA GLN A 472 12.14 -2.86 -15.19
C GLN A 472 12.55 -2.76 -13.72
N GLY A 473 13.42 -3.66 -13.26
CA GLY A 473 13.84 -3.74 -11.87
C GLY A 473 12.72 -4.08 -10.88
N MET A 474 11.61 -4.66 -11.34
CA MET A 474 10.45 -5.00 -10.51
C MET A 474 10.81 -6.01 -9.41
N MET A 475 10.20 -5.85 -8.24
CA MET A 475 10.37 -6.77 -7.10
C MET A 475 9.01 -7.38 -6.71
N ILE A 476 8.98 -8.70 -6.56
CA ILE A 476 7.84 -9.46 -6.03
C ILE A 476 8.37 -10.28 -4.85
N ASP A 477 8.06 -9.82 -3.63
CA ASP A 477 8.66 -10.34 -2.41
C ASP A 477 7.58 -10.81 -1.41
N ARG A 478 7.73 -12.01 -0.82
CA ARG A 478 6.89 -12.50 0.29
C ARG A 478 5.38 -12.47 0.00
N CYS A 479 4.99 -12.63 -1.27
CA CYS A 479 3.59 -12.61 -1.68
C CYS A 479 2.98 -14.02 -1.73
N ASN A 480 1.66 -14.08 -1.64
CA ASN A 480 0.88 -15.31 -1.83
C ASN A 480 -0.01 -15.18 -3.07
N PHE A 481 0.16 -16.08 -4.03
CA PHE A 481 -0.67 -16.16 -5.22
C PHE A 481 -1.51 -17.44 -5.15
N ALA A 482 -2.82 -17.31 -5.29
CA ALA A 482 -3.75 -18.44 -5.33
C ALA A 482 -4.65 -18.37 -6.56
N SER A 483 -4.56 -19.37 -7.44
CA SER A 483 -5.34 -19.42 -8.69
C SER A 483 -6.85 -19.48 -8.42
N ASN A 484 -7.65 -18.99 -9.38
CA ASN A 484 -9.10 -19.22 -9.41
C ASN A 484 -9.46 -20.62 -9.96
N GLU A 485 -8.51 -21.25 -10.64
CA GLU A 485 -8.71 -22.49 -11.41
C GLU A 485 -8.14 -23.72 -10.69
N GLN A 486 -8.01 -23.66 -9.36
CA GLN A 486 -7.49 -24.76 -8.52
C GLN A 486 -8.20 -26.11 -8.77
N PRO A 487 -9.54 -26.14 -8.94
CA PRO A 487 -10.24 -27.40 -9.21
C PRO A 487 -10.02 -27.96 -10.62
N LEU A 488 -9.44 -27.18 -11.54
CA LEU A 488 -9.29 -27.59 -12.93
C LEU A 488 -8.01 -28.40 -13.14
N PRO A 489 -8.03 -29.36 -14.09
CA PRO A 489 -6.82 -29.97 -14.63
C PRO A 489 -5.87 -28.91 -15.21
N VAL A 490 -4.56 -29.15 -15.12
CA VAL A 490 -3.51 -28.20 -15.51
C VAL A 490 -3.65 -27.77 -16.98
N GLN A 491 -3.99 -28.69 -17.88
CA GLN A 491 -4.14 -28.40 -19.32
C GLN A 491 -5.25 -27.38 -19.61
N ASP A 492 -6.28 -27.30 -18.76
CA ASP A 492 -7.45 -26.44 -18.95
C ASP A 492 -7.28 -25.06 -18.32
N ARG A 493 -6.26 -24.89 -17.46
CA ARG A 493 -5.97 -23.61 -16.81
C ARG A 493 -5.52 -22.55 -17.81
N THR A 494 -5.97 -21.32 -17.60
CA THR A 494 -5.63 -20.13 -18.40
C THR A 494 -5.03 -19.00 -17.58
N THR A 495 -5.17 -19.06 -16.26
CA THR A 495 -4.71 -18.05 -15.30
C THR A 495 -3.21 -18.21 -15.06
N ILE A 496 -2.48 -17.10 -15.08
CA ILE A 496 -1.06 -17.06 -14.71
C ILE A 496 -0.84 -16.07 -13.55
N GLY A 497 0.23 -16.31 -12.79
CA GLY A 497 0.63 -15.43 -11.69
C GLY A 497 0.98 -14.05 -12.21
N PHE A 498 2.06 -13.94 -13.00
CA PHE A 498 2.43 -12.66 -13.63
C PHE A 498 3.31 -12.80 -14.89
N ASN A 499 3.54 -11.70 -15.61
CA ASN A 499 4.58 -11.62 -16.64
C ASN A 499 5.49 -10.39 -16.44
N ALA A 500 6.71 -10.48 -16.97
CA ALA A 500 7.63 -9.35 -17.04
C ALA A 500 8.36 -9.33 -18.39
N ASN A 501 8.44 -8.16 -19.02
CA ASN A 501 9.12 -7.97 -20.31
C ASN A 501 10.54 -7.40 -20.17
N ALA A 502 10.86 -6.76 -19.04
CA ALA A 502 12.09 -5.99 -18.84
C ALA A 502 13.05 -6.66 -17.84
N ASN A 503 14.24 -6.06 -17.68
CA ASN A 503 15.36 -6.68 -16.99
C ASN A 503 15.29 -6.54 -15.46
N ASP A 504 16.16 -7.28 -14.79
CA ASP A 504 16.55 -7.11 -13.38
C ASP A 504 15.42 -7.33 -12.37
N VAL A 505 14.47 -8.22 -12.73
CA VAL A 505 13.34 -8.59 -11.87
C VAL A 505 13.82 -9.47 -10.71
N LYS A 506 13.27 -9.23 -9.52
CA LYS A 506 13.53 -10.03 -8.30
C LYS A 506 12.24 -10.70 -7.87
N ILE A 507 12.28 -12.03 -7.72
CA ILE A 507 11.14 -12.87 -7.37
C ILE A 507 11.54 -13.68 -6.15
N ARG A 508 11.11 -13.27 -4.96
CA ARG A 508 11.65 -13.80 -3.70
C ARG A 508 10.59 -14.20 -2.68
N ASP A 509 10.83 -15.34 -2.04
CA ASP A 509 10.09 -15.77 -0.85
C ASP A 509 8.56 -15.86 -1.04
N ASN A 510 8.11 -16.11 -2.28
CA ASN A 510 6.68 -16.16 -2.61
C ASN A 510 6.11 -17.57 -2.46
N ARG A 511 4.82 -17.67 -2.16
CA ARG A 511 4.02 -18.91 -2.27
C ARG A 511 3.05 -18.83 -3.43
N VAL A 512 2.98 -19.85 -4.28
CA VAL A 512 2.16 -19.84 -5.51
C VAL A 512 1.42 -21.16 -5.68
N ALA A 513 0.10 -21.09 -5.80
CA ALA A 513 -0.78 -22.25 -5.81
C ALA A 513 -1.58 -22.38 -7.12
N LEU A 514 -1.32 -23.46 -7.86
CA LEU A 514 -2.22 -24.06 -8.87
C LEU A 514 -2.57 -23.15 -10.06
N PHE A 515 -1.60 -22.37 -10.54
CA PHE A 515 -1.72 -21.61 -11.79
C PHE A 515 -1.40 -22.49 -13.01
N LYS A 516 -1.71 -22.00 -14.21
CA LYS A 516 -1.16 -22.57 -15.45
C LYS A 516 0.36 -22.36 -15.50
N HIS A 517 0.78 -21.13 -15.21
CA HIS A 517 2.17 -20.69 -15.12
C HIS A 517 2.30 -19.76 -13.91
N PHE A 518 3.39 -19.87 -13.17
CA PHE A 518 3.74 -18.88 -12.15
C PHE A 518 4.12 -17.57 -12.87
N CYS A 519 5.09 -17.63 -13.79
CA CYS A 519 5.48 -16.45 -14.55
C CYS A 519 6.04 -16.70 -15.96
N VAL A 520 5.94 -15.65 -16.80
CA VAL A 520 6.58 -15.55 -18.11
C VAL A 520 7.55 -14.36 -18.11
N LEU A 521 8.82 -14.61 -18.42
CA LEU A 521 9.93 -13.68 -18.25
C LEU A 521 10.65 -13.45 -19.60
N GLY A 522 10.48 -12.26 -20.16
CA GLY A 522 11.11 -11.83 -21.41
C GLY A 522 12.33 -10.92 -21.25
N GLY A 523 12.67 -10.51 -20.03
CA GLY A 523 13.91 -9.78 -19.75
C GLY A 523 15.06 -10.68 -19.30
N THR A 524 16.20 -10.06 -19.02
CA THR A 524 17.42 -10.71 -18.52
C THR A 524 17.78 -10.21 -17.11
N GLY A 525 18.69 -10.88 -16.41
CA GLY A 525 19.13 -10.42 -15.08
C GLY A 525 18.18 -10.79 -13.94
N THR A 526 17.33 -11.82 -14.13
CA THR A 526 16.32 -12.16 -13.12
C THR A 526 16.94 -12.98 -11.98
N LEU A 527 16.57 -12.64 -10.73
CA LEU A 527 16.87 -13.43 -9.54
C LEU A 527 15.59 -14.07 -8.99
N ILE A 528 15.54 -15.40 -8.98
CA ILE A 528 14.44 -16.20 -8.45
C ILE A 528 14.95 -16.98 -7.24
N SER A 529 14.48 -16.62 -6.04
CA SER A 529 15.03 -17.17 -4.78
C SER A 529 13.99 -17.47 -3.72
N GLY A 530 14.09 -18.60 -3.02
CA GLY A 530 13.29 -18.87 -1.82
C GLY A 530 11.77 -19.05 -2.06
N ASN A 531 11.33 -19.18 -3.30
CA ASN A 531 9.91 -19.33 -3.62
C ASN A 531 9.46 -20.78 -3.48
N HIS A 532 8.16 -20.97 -3.23
CA HIS A 532 7.50 -22.26 -3.28
C HIS A 532 6.29 -22.17 -4.23
N TRP A 533 6.38 -22.83 -5.39
CA TRP A 533 5.27 -22.90 -6.34
C TRP A 533 4.91 -24.35 -6.68
N PHE A 534 3.61 -24.64 -6.67
CA PHE A 534 3.07 -25.97 -6.91
C PHE A 534 1.87 -25.90 -7.85
N HIS A 535 1.92 -26.66 -8.94
CA HIS A 535 0.92 -26.58 -10.01
C HIS A 535 0.25 -27.91 -10.34
N GLY A 536 0.33 -28.92 -9.47
CA GLY A 536 -0.35 -30.20 -9.68
C GLY A 536 -1.88 -30.10 -9.85
N ASP A 537 -2.48 -31.24 -10.09
CA ASP A 537 -3.93 -31.48 -10.12
C ASP A 537 -4.18 -32.92 -9.63
N ASN A 538 -5.41 -33.41 -9.78
CA ASN A 538 -5.82 -34.75 -9.37
C ASN A 538 -5.87 -35.73 -10.55
N GLU A 539 -5.23 -35.43 -11.68
CA GLU A 539 -5.21 -36.31 -12.84
C GLU A 539 -4.10 -37.36 -12.72
N ASP A 540 -4.44 -38.62 -12.99
CA ASP A 540 -3.50 -39.74 -13.09
C ASP A 540 -2.52 -39.49 -14.24
N ASN A 541 -1.22 -39.64 -14.01
CA ASN A 541 -0.17 -39.27 -14.97
C ASN A 541 -0.38 -37.87 -15.58
N GLY A 542 -0.86 -36.93 -14.77
CA GLY A 542 -1.35 -35.65 -15.24
C GLY A 542 -0.32 -34.84 -16.04
N VAL A 543 -0.79 -34.17 -17.09
CA VAL A 543 0.06 -33.32 -17.93
C VAL A 543 0.50 -32.10 -17.11
N ARG A 544 1.81 -31.80 -17.14
CA ARG A 544 2.35 -30.59 -16.51
C ARG A 544 2.70 -29.54 -17.55
N LYS A 545 2.76 -28.28 -17.11
CA LYS A 545 3.13 -27.11 -17.92
C LYS A 545 4.29 -26.38 -17.25
N GLY A 546 4.93 -25.46 -17.97
CA GLY A 546 6.00 -24.65 -17.40
C GLY A 546 5.50 -23.82 -16.22
N GLY A 547 6.11 -23.93 -15.04
CA GLY A 547 5.83 -23.01 -13.93
C GLY A 547 6.50 -21.66 -14.19
N ILE A 548 7.79 -21.69 -14.51
CA ILE A 548 8.56 -20.52 -14.92
C ILE A 548 8.93 -20.67 -16.38
N ILE A 549 8.67 -19.63 -17.17
CA ILE A 549 9.01 -19.58 -18.59
C ILE A 549 9.96 -18.43 -18.81
N ILE A 550 11.14 -18.73 -19.35
CA ILE A 550 12.15 -17.75 -19.75
C ILE A 550 12.16 -17.70 -21.27
N THR A 551 11.81 -16.56 -21.86
CA THR A 551 11.67 -16.42 -23.32
C THR A 551 12.86 -15.76 -24.00
N THR A 552 13.94 -15.49 -23.25
CA THR A 552 15.21 -15.00 -23.79
C THR A 552 16.29 -16.07 -23.71
N PRO A 553 16.95 -16.43 -24.81
CA PRO A 553 17.96 -17.48 -24.81
C PRO A 553 19.17 -17.13 -23.94
N ASN A 554 19.76 -15.94 -24.03
CA ASN A 554 20.78 -15.53 -23.05
C ASN A 554 20.14 -14.74 -21.90
N CYS A 555 19.79 -15.41 -20.81
CA CYS A 555 18.92 -14.84 -19.79
C CYS A 555 19.67 -14.19 -18.61
N LYS A 556 20.96 -14.49 -18.41
CA LYS A 556 21.76 -13.94 -17.29
C LYS A 556 20.99 -14.03 -15.96
N SER A 557 20.46 -15.21 -15.62
CA SER A 557 19.50 -15.39 -14.51
C SER A 557 19.92 -16.49 -13.54
N ILE A 558 19.45 -16.38 -12.30
CA ILE A 558 19.74 -17.34 -11.21
C ILE A 558 18.43 -17.82 -10.59
N ILE A 559 18.28 -19.15 -10.48
CA ILE A 559 17.18 -19.84 -9.80
C ILE A 559 17.79 -20.60 -8.63
N THR A 560 17.57 -20.12 -7.41
CA THR A 560 18.26 -20.63 -6.22
C THR A 560 17.35 -20.88 -5.01
N GLY A 561 17.51 -22.02 -4.34
CA GLY A 561 16.85 -22.25 -3.05
C GLY A 561 15.32 -22.28 -3.10
N ASN A 562 14.72 -22.68 -4.22
CA ASN A 562 13.27 -22.72 -4.40
C ASN A 562 12.70 -24.14 -4.22
N TYR A 563 11.38 -24.24 -4.04
CA TYR A 563 10.60 -25.47 -4.15
C TYR A 563 9.70 -25.41 -5.39
N CYS A 564 9.95 -26.29 -6.35
CA CYS A 564 9.20 -26.48 -7.59
C CYS A 564 8.43 -27.81 -7.54
N ASP A 565 7.10 -27.75 -7.63
CA ASP A 565 6.23 -28.93 -7.48
C ASP A 565 5.26 -29.11 -8.67
N ASN A 566 5.30 -30.28 -9.30
CA ASN A 566 4.41 -30.67 -10.39
C ASN A 566 4.39 -29.66 -11.57
N ASN A 567 5.56 -29.13 -11.93
CA ASN A 567 5.76 -28.28 -13.10
C ASN A 567 7.25 -28.22 -13.48
N PHE A 568 7.57 -27.55 -14.58
CA PHE A 568 8.93 -27.45 -15.07
C PHE A 568 9.37 -26.02 -15.35
N ILE A 569 10.68 -25.81 -15.46
CA ILE A 569 11.27 -24.58 -15.98
C ILE A 569 11.38 -24.74 -17.49
N GLU A 570 10.73 -23.85 -18.23
CA GLU A 570 10.81 -23.80 -19.68
C GLU A 570 11.73 -22.66 -20.12
N TRP A 571 12.74 -22.97 -20.94
CA TRP A 571 13.67 -21.99 -21.48
C TRP A 571 13.59 -21.97 -23.01
N THR A 572 13.13 -20.86 -23.55
CA THR A 572 12.78 -20.71 -24.97
C THR A 572 13.21 -19.36 -25.52
N ASN A 573 12.95 -19.13 -26.80
CA ASN A 573 13.18 -17.87 -27.52
C ASN A 573 11.95 -17.42 -28.33
N GLU A 574 10.74 -17.72 -27.83
CA GLU A 574 9.46 -17.38 -28.48
C GLU A 574 9.16 -15.87 -28.60
N HIS A 575 10.00 -15.00 -28.01
CA HIS A 575 9.94 -13.53 -28.14
C HIS A 575 11.01 -12.98 -29.10
N SER A 576 11.63 -13.83 -29.93
CA SER A 576 12.57 -13.40 -30.96
C SER A 576 11.88 -13.22 -32.32
N ALA A 577 12.09 -12.09 -33.00
CA ALA A 577 11.61 -11.88 -34.37
C ALA A 577 12.30 -12.76 -35.41
N GLU A 578 13.50 -13.25 -35.07
CA GLU A 578 14.34 -14.10 -35.91
C GLU A 578 14.83 -15.26 -35.03
N PRO A 579 14.03 -16.33 -34.85
CA PRO A 579 14.32 -17.37 -33.85
C PRO A 579 15.55 -18.22 -34.14
N ALA A 580 16.09 -18.21 -35.36
CA ALA A 580 17.35 -18.88 -35.69
C ALA A 580 18.54 -18.13 -35.08
N LEU A 581 19.62 -18.83 -34.70
CA LEU A 581 20.75 -18.21 -33.98
C LEU A 581 21.23 -16.89 -34.62
N GLY A 582 21.57 -16.91 -35.92
CA GLY A 582 22.05 -15.71 -36.62
C GLY A 582 23.17 -14.99 -35.85
N ALA A 583 22.95 -13.71 -35.54
CA ALA A 583 23.87 -12.87 -34.77
C ALA A 583 23.51 -12.76 -33.26
N GLN A 584 22.46 -13.44 -32.80
CA GLN A 584 22.02 -13.37 -31.40
C GLN A 584 22.83 -14.32 -30.52
N PHE A 585 22.81 -14.09 -29.20
CA PHE A 585 23.39 -15.05 -28.27
C PHE A 585 22.53 -16.31 -28.17
N SER A 586 23.18 -17.47 -28.03
CA SER A 586 22.47 -18.73 -27.82
C SER A 586 22.00 -18.92 -26.37
N PHE A 587 21.43 -20.09 -26.07
CA PHE A 587 20.95 -20.42 -24.72
C PHE A 587 22.12 -20.37 -23.73
N GLY A 588 22.09 -19.43 -22.79
CA GLY A 588 23.21 -19.23 -21.87
C GLY A 588 22.97 -18.30 -20.70
N GLY A 589 23.89 -18.33 -19.74
CA GLY A 589 23.88 -17.47 -18.56
C GLY A 589 22.82 -17.85 -17.53
N LEU A 590 22.48 -19.14 -17.41
CA LEU A 590 21.49 -19.65 -16.45
C LEU A 590 22.16 -20.51 -15.39
N THR A 591 21.87 -20.23 -14.12
CA THR A 591 22.27 -21.06 -12.98
C THR A 591 21.04 -21.53 -12.22
N ILE A 592 20.89 -22.85 -12.06
CA ILE A 592 19.85 -23.50 -11.27
C ILE A 592 20.53 -24.25 -10.13
N THR A 593 20.41 -23.75 -8.90
CA THR A 593 21.17 -24.28 -7.77
C THR A 593 20.41 -24.41 -6.46
N GLY A 594 20.63 -25.47 -5.70
CA GLY A 594 20.07 -25.61 -4.36
C GLY A 594 18.54 -25.70 -4.29
N ASN A 595 17.87 -26.07 -5.38
CA ASN A 595 16.40 -26.14 -5.43
C ASN A 595 15.90 -27.56 -5.09
N ILE A 596 14.66 -27.62 -4.64
CA ILE A 596 13.88 -28.84 -4.45
C ILE A 596 12.91 -28.95 -5.64
N PHE A 597 13.01 -30.03 -6.40
CA PHE A 597 12.13 -30.37 -7.50
C PHE A 597 11.36 -31.64 -7.12
N THR A 598 10.05 -31.53 -7.00
CA THR A 598 9.15 -32.64 -6.70
C THR A 598 8.12 -32.78 -7.80
N THR A 599 7.86 -34.01 -8.21
CA THR A 599 6.70 -34.34 -9.03
C THR A 599 5.97 -35.52 -8.43
N ASN A 600 4.66 -35.57 -8.63
CA ASN A 600 3.79 -36.63 -8.16
C ASN A 600 2.82 -37.00 -9.27
N ASP A 601 2.70 -38.31 -9.52
CA ASP A 601 1.74 -38.89 -10.45
C ASP A 601 1.78 -38.21 -11.83
N VAL A 602 2.92 -38.37 -12.50
CA VAL A 602 3.19 -37.86 -13.85
C VAL A 602 3.68 -39.00 -14.73
N ALA A 603 3.44 -38.86 -16.03
CA ALA A 603 4.00 -39.79 -17.00
C ALA A 603 5.54 -39.79 -16.97
N ASP A 604 6.11 -40.94 -17.30
CA ASP A 604 7.56 -41.19 -17.25
C ASP A 604 8.40 -40.20 -18.07
N TRP A 605 7.83 -39.62 -19.13
CA TRP A 605 8.50 -38.63 -19.98
C TRP A 605 8.52 -37.21 -19.39
N PHE A 606 7.97 -36.96 -18.20
CA PHE A 606 8.04 -35.65 -17.55
C PHE A 606 9.49 -35.25 -17.24
N ASN A 607 9.83 -33.98 -17.46
CA ASN A 607 11.13 -33.41 -17.13
C ASN A 607 10.95 -32.10 -16.36
N PHE A 608 11.88 -31.78 -15.46
CA PHE A 608 11.86 -30.53 -14.67
C PHE A 608 12.48 -29.34 -15.40
N ILE A 609 13.33 -29.58 -16.40
CA ILE A 609 14.03 -28.56 -17.17
C ILE A 609 13.80 -28.84 -18.65
N VAL A 610 13.15 -27.92 -19.36
CA VAL A 610 12.83 -28.07 -20.78
C VAL A 610 13.41 -26.90 -21.55
N ILE A 611 14.30 -27.18 -22.52
CA ILE A 611 14.76 -26.18 -23.48
C ILE A 611 13.94 -26.33 -24.76
N LYS A 612 13.34 -25.25 -25.25
CA LYS A 612 12.51 -25.25 -26.46
C LYS A 612 13.00 -24.20 -27.45
N PRO A 613 13.90 -24.56 -28.38
CA PRO A 613 14.34 -23.67 -29.45
C PRO A 613 13.23 -23.46 -30.49
N TYR A 614 13.01 -22.20 -30.87
CA TYR A 614 12.08 -21.81 -31.94
C TYR A 614 12.79 -21.65 -33.29
N GLY A 615 14.11 -21.78 -33.33
CA GLY A 615 14.88 -21.77 -34.56
C GLY A 615 16.20 -22.54 -34.44
N PRO A 616 16.83 -22.89 -35.58
CA PRO A 616 17.96 -23.80 -35.63
C PRO A 616 19.29 -23.16 -35.19
N ASN A 617 20.31 -24.02 -35.06
CA ASN A 617 21.71 -23.69 -34.79
C ASN A 617 22.00 -23.13 -33.39
N HIS A 618 21.01 -23.14 -32.50
CA HIS A 618 21.19 -22.80 -31.10
C HIS A 618 21.95 -23.90 -30.35
N PHE A 619 22.67 -23.56 -29.30
CA PHE A 619 23.47 -24.46 -28.45
C PHE A 619 23.50 -23.90 -27.03
N ILE A 620 24.03 -24.66 -26.08
CA ILE A 620 24.18 -24.22 -24.69
C ILE A 620 25.56 -23.60 -24.47
N HIS A 621 25.58 -22.41 -23.88
CA HIS A 621 26.80 -21.68 -23.52
C HIS A 621 26.70 -21.06 -22.12
N GLY A 622 27.29 -21.70 -21.12
CA GLY A 622 27.26 -21.23 -19.72
C GLY A 622 25.94 -21.58 -19.03
N PHE A 623 25.76 -22.86 -18.70
CA PHE A 623 24.59 -23.38 -18.00
C PHE A 623 25.04 -24.28 -16.84
N SER A 624 24.54 -24.00 -15.63
CA SER A 624 24.88 -24.76 -14.43
C SER A 624 23.65 -25.27 -13.72
N VAL A 625 23.54 -26.59 -13.55
CA VAL A 625 22.52 -27.26 -12.73
C VAL A 625 23.24 -28.02 -11.62
N VAL A 626 23.25 -27.42 -10.42
CA VAL A 626 24.15 -27.87 -9.34
C VAL A 626 23.42 -27.96 -8.00
N SER A 627 23.70 -29.00 -7.20
CA SER A 627 23.19 -29.10 -5.83
C SER A 627 21.66 -29.09 -5.71
N ASN A 628 20.92 -29.55 -6.72
CA ASN A 628 19.46 -29.67 -6.66
C ASN A 628 19.05 -31.07 -6.20
N VAL A 629 17.83 -31.18 -5.66
CA VAL A 629 17.18 -32.46 -5.35
C VAL A 629 16.03 -32.66 -6.32
N PHE A 630 16.06 -33.75 -7.09
CA PHE A 630 14.97 -34.17 -7.97
C PHE A 630 14.30 -35.41 -7.41
N ARG A 631 12.98 -35.37 -7.25
CA ARG A 631 12.20 -36.48 -6.72
C ARG A 631 10.89 -36.67 -7.49
N SER A 632 10.66 -37.88 -7.98
CA SER A 632 9.33 -38.33 -8.40
C SER A 632 8.67 -39.17 -7.29
N ILE A 633 7.38 -38.96 -7.08
CA ILE A 633 6.53 -39.65 -6.10
C ILE A 633 5.40 -40.34 -6.85
N ASN A 634 5.00 -41.53 -6.39
CA ASN A 634 3.97 -42.36 -7.03
C ASN A 634 4.23 -42.66 -8.52
N GLY A 635 5.51 -42.77 -8.89
CA GLY A 635 5.93 -43.03 -10.26
C GLY A 635 7.45 -42.85 -10.40
N PHE A 636 7.94 -43.09 -11.61
CA PHE A 636 9.31 -42.80 -12.01
C PHE A 636 9.26 -41.82 -13.18
N ILE A 637 10.29 -41.00 -13.32
CA ILE A 637 10.54 -40.27 -14.56
C ILE A 637 11.82 -40.79 -15.20
N ASP A 638 11.90 -40.71 -16.52
CA ASP A 638 13.07 -41.17 -17.26
C ASP A 638 14.25 -40.23 -16.99
N LYS A 639 14.06 -38.92 -17.22
CA LYS A 639 15.11 -37.88 -17.10
C LYS A 639 14.60 -36.62 -16.43
N VAL A 640 15.50 -35.82 -15.88
CA VAL A 640 15.14 -34.51 -15.29
C VAL A 640 15.13 -33.36 -16.31
N GLU A 641 15.68 -33.58 -17.50
CA GLU A 641 15.85 -32.55 -18.52
C GLU A 641 15.49 -33.07 -19.92
N HIS A 642 15.14 -32.16 -20.81
CA HIS A 642 14.82 -32.45 -22.21
C HIS A 642 14.98 -31.22 -23.11
N VAL A 643 15.27 -31.47 -24.40
CA VAL A 643 15.14 -30.49 -25.48
C VAL A 643 13.86 -30.79 -26.25
N ASP A 644 12.87 -29.90 -26.16
CA ASP A 644 11.65 -29.99 -26.95
C ASP A 644 11.96 -29.61 -28.40
N THR A 645 12.11 -30.63 -29.25
CA THR A 645 12.44 -30.50 -30.66
C THR A 645 11.22 -30.27 -31.56
N SER A 646 10.05 -29.90 -31.00
CA SER A 646 8.83 -29.72 -31.80
C SER A 646 8.95 -28.62 -32.87
N LEU A 647 9.90 -27.70 -32.70
CA LEU A 647 10.16 -26.58 -33.62
C LEU A 647 11.59 -26.59 -34.16
N ALA A 648 12.59 -26.68 -33.28
CA ALA A 648 13.99 -26.81 -33.66
C ALA A 648 14.78 -27.54 -32.55
N ASP A 649 15.93 -28.10 -32.93
CA ASP A 649 16.85 -28.80 -32.02
C ASP A 649 18.12 -27.97 -31.77
N LEU A 650 18.93 -28.40 -30.80
CA LEU A 650 20.21 -27.82 -30.47
C LEU A 650 21.34 -28.38 -31.34
N ASP A 651 22.35 -27.55 -31.61
CA ASP A 651 23.63 -27.95 -32.17
C ASP A 651 24.54 -28.47 -31.04
N TYR A 652 24.43 -29.76 -30.78
CA TYR A 652 25.25 -30.45 -29.78
C TYR A 652 26.76 -30.35 -30.05
N GLY A 653 27.19 -30.10 -31.30
CA GLY A 653 28.59 -29.89 -31.67
C GLY A 653 29.17 -28.54 -31.21
N ARG A 654 28.38 -27.69 -30.53
CA ARG A 654 28.81 -26.34 -30.10
C ARG A 654 28.67 -26.08 -28.61
N MET A 655 28.21 -27.06 -27.85
CA MET A 655 28.02 -26.99 -26.39
C MET A 655 29.30 -26.59 -25.64
N ARG A 656 29.19 -25.62 -24.72
CA ARG A 656 30.31 -25.02 -23.98
C ARG A 656 29.90 -24.57 -22.58
N GLY A 657 30.76 -24.81 -21.59
CA GLY A 657 30.56 -24.30 -20.22
C GLY A 657 29.28 -24.86 -19.58
N VAL A 658 29.03 -26.15 -19.75
CA VAL A 658 27.90 -26.86 -19.16
C VAL A 658 28.36 -27.56 -17.89
N THR A 659 27.64 -27.40 -16.79
CA THR A 659 27.90 -28.12 -15.53
C THR A 659 26.62 -28.75 -15.03
N PHE A 660 26.66 -30.06 -14.81
CA PHE A 660 25.57 -30.83 -14.22
C PHE A 660 26.17 -31.71 -13.13
N ALA A 661 26.12 -31.25 -11.88
CA ALA A 661 26.93 -31.84 -10.81
C ALA A 661 26.27 -31.72 -9.43
N ALA A 662 26.62 -32.60 -8.51
CA ALA A 662 26.14 -32.59 -7.12
C ALA A 662 24.60 -32.59 -6.96
N ASN A 663 23.85 -33.01 -7.99
CA ASN A 663 22.41 -33.18 -7.89
C ASN A 663 22.08 -34.54 -7.26
N THR A 664 20.96 -34.61 -6.56
CA THR A 664 20.42 -35.86 -6.00
C THR A 664 19.20 -36.29 -6.80
N PHE A 665 19.14 -37.57 -7.17
CA PHE A 665 18.05 -38.14 -7.95
C PHE A 665 17.31 -39.20 -7.12
N HIS A 666 15.98 -39.12 -7.11
CA HIS A 666 15.11 -40.12 -6.49
C HIS A 666 13.96 -40.44 -7.45
N SER A 667 13.83 -41.74 -7.77
CA SER A 667 12.84 -42.21 -8.75
C SER A 667 13.01 -41.56 -10.14
N VAL A 668 14.28 -41.38 -10.54
CA VAL A 668 14.70 -40.96 -11.89
C VAL A 668 15.53 -42.11 -12.47
N ARG A 669 15.20 -42.59 -13.66
CA ARG A 669 15.87 -43.76 -14.25
C ARG A 669 17.26 -43.42 -14.78
N ASP A 670 17.35 -42.31 -15.50
CA ASP A 670 18.56 -41.87 -16.18
C ASP A 670 19.14 -40.64 -15.46
N GLU A 671 20.08 -40.89 -14.55
CA GLU A 671 20.82 -39.82 -13.87
C GLU A 671 21.86 -39.22 -14.82
N VAL A 672 21.92 -37.89 -14.89
CA VAL A 672 22.80 -37.15 -15.81
C VAL A 672 23.85 -36.32 -15.09
N TYR A 673 25.06 -36.31 -15.65
CA TYR A 673 26.25 -35.72 -15.08
C TYR A 673 27.10 -35.06 -16.17
N ASN A 674 27.66 -33.88 -15.90
CA ASN A 674 28.65 -33.25 -16.77
C ASN A 674 29.66 -32.48 -15.92
N PRO A 675 30.90 -32.99 -15.76
CA PRO A 675 31.43 -34.23 -16.35
C PRO A 675 30.79 -35.49 -15.75
N ALA A 676 30.66 -36.56 -16.56
CA ALA A 676 30.28 -37.90 -16.12
C ALA A 676 31.53 -38.76 -15.87
N ILE A 677 31.57 -39.48 -14.75
CA ILE A 677 32.65 -40.43 -14.43
C ILE A 677 32.11 -41.84 -14.66
N LEU A 678 32.62 -42.51 -15.70
CA LEU A 678 32.13 -43.79 -16.18
C LEU A 678 33.22 -44.86 -16.14
N SER A 679 32.83 -46.12 -16.31
CA SER A 679 33.74 -47.26 -16.45
C SER A 679 33.42 -48.04 -17.72
N HIS A 680 34.45 -48.58 -18.38
CA HIS A 680 34.32 -49.52 -19.48
C HIS A 680 35.14 -50.76 -19.19
N ASP A 681 34.51 -51.93 -19.31
CA ASP A 681 35.12 -53.24 -19.18
C ASP A 681 35.25 -53.86 -20.58
N GLU A 682 36.47 -54.23 -20.96
CA GLU A 682 36.74 -54.97 -22.19
C GLU A 682 37.23 -56.37 -21.83
N SER A 683 36.51 -57.39 -22.32
CA SER A 683 36.68 -58.78 -21.90
C SER A 683 37.55 -59.61 -22.84
N THR A 684 38.03 -59.02 -23.93
CA THR A 684 38.87 -59.69 -24.93
C THR A 684 40.02 -58.78 -25.32
N PRO A 685 41.26 -59.28 -25.44
CA PRO A 685 42.39 -58.42 -25.78
C PRO A 685 42.20 -57.79 -27.15
N THR A 686 41.99 -56.48 -27.17
CA THR A 686 41.81 -55.68 -28.40
C THR A 686 42.44 -54.32 -28.24
N ARG A 687 42.81 -53.70 -29.37
CA ARG A 687 43.44 -52.37 -29.39
C ARG A 687 42.43 -51.24 -29.36
N THR A 688 41.17 -51.51 -29.64
CA THR A 688 40.14 -50.49 -29.81
C THR A 688 38.97 -50.84 -28.92
N TRP A 689 38.75 -50.00 -27.91
CA TRP A 689 37.64 -50.12 -26.98
C TRP A 689 36.66 -49.00 -27.30
N VAL A 690 35.38 -49.32 -27.37
CA VAL A 690 34.31 -48.35 -27.63
C VAL A 690 33.39 -48.35 -26.42
N ALA A 691 33.31 -47.22 -25.73
CA ALA A 691 32.47 -47.06 -24.55
C ALA A 691 31.26 -46.18 -24.87
N GLU A 692 30.08 -46.67 -24.51
CA GLU A 692 28.81 -45.96 -24.60
C GLU A 692 28.65 -45.03 -23.39
N ASN A 693 28.30 -43.76 -23.63
CA ASN A 693 28.12 -42.77 -22.56
C ASN A 693 26.67 -42.44 -22.28
N ALA A 694 25.74 -42.93 -23.10
CA ALA A 694 24.31 -42.84 -22.82
C ALA A 694 23.96 -43.72 -21.61
N PRO A 695 22.97 -43.31 -20.79
CA PRO A 695 22.18 -42.07 -20.87
C PRO A 695 22.77 -40.90 -20.06
N TYR A 696 24.03 -41.02 -19.60
CA TYR A 696 24.60 -40.24 -18.50
C TYR A 696 24.98 -38.79 -18.82
N LEU A 697 25.03 -38.40 -20.09
CA LEU A 697 25.28 -37.02 -20.49
C LEU A 697 23.95 -36.24 -20.60
N PRO A 698 23.87 -34.99 -20.09
CA PRO A 698 22.66 -34.16 -20.18
C PRO A 698 22.22 -33.93 -21.62
N PHE A 699 20.91 -33.78 -21.80
CA PHE A 699 20.19 -33.48 -23.04
C PHE A 699 20.41 -34.53 -24.14
N GLY A 700 20.81 -35.76 -23.77
CA GLY A 700 21.26 -36.76 -24.75
C GLY A 700 22.49 -36.28 -25.53
N GLY A 701 23.31 -35.43 -24.91
CA GLY A 701 24.43 -34.77 -25.56
C GLY A 701 25.52 -35.72 -26.03
N ARG A 702 26.28 -35.27 -27.03
CA ARG A 702 27.43 -35.97 -27.60
C ARG A 702 28.56 -36.09 -26.59
N ALA A 703 29.40 -37.11 -26.72
CA ALA A 703 30.60 -37.24 -25.89
C ALA A 703 31.75 -36.43 -26.50
N ARG A 704 31.85 -35.15 -26.15
CA ARG A 704 32.69 -34.15 -26.84
C ARG A 704 34.13 -34.07 -26.34
N PHE A 705 34.33 -34.27 -25.05
CA PHE A 705 35.64 -34.13 -24.42
C PHE A 705 35.84 -35.19 -23.34
N VAL A 706 37.07 -35.66 -23.18
CA VAL A 706 37.45 -36.59 -22.10
C VAL A 706 38.56 -35.94 -21.28
N ASP A 707 38.25 -35.64 -20.02
CA ASP A 707 39.16 -34.96 -19.09
C ASP A 707 40.28 -35.90 -18.63
N SER A 708 39.97 -37.19 -18.42
CA SER A 708 40.93 -38.17 -17.94
C SER A 708 40.51 -39.61 -18.27
N VAL A 709 41.52 -40.49 -18.36
CA VAL A 709 41.37 -41.95 -18.50
C VAL A 709 42.39 -42.62 -17.59
N MET A 710 41.96 -43.62 -16.83
CA MET A 710 42.82 -44.38 -15.93
C MET A 710 42.42 -45.87 -15.94
N ALA A 711 43.39 -46.76 -15.98
CA ALA A 711 43.13 -48.18 -15.77
C ALA A 711 42.59 -48.44 -14.35
N ASP A 712 41.54 -49.23 -14.24
CA ASP A 712 40.93 -49.67 -12.98
C ASP A 712 41.28 -51.13 -12.72
N GLY A 713 42.49 -51.35 -12.22
CA GLY A 713 43.13 -52.65 -12.19
C GLY A 713 44.15 -52.84 -13.33
N PRO A 714 44.81 -54.02 -13.40
CA PRO A 714 45.79 -54.29 -14.44
C PRO A 714 45.12 -54.46 -15.81
N LEU A 715 45.65 -53.80 -16.83
CA LEU A 715 45.36 -54.15 -18.23
C LEU A 715 46.23 -55.35 -18.61
N LYS A 716 45.66 -56.31 -19.33
CA LYS A 716 46.36 -57.56 -19.68
C LYS A 716 46.37 -57.81 -21.18
N ASP A 717 47.45 -58.36 -21.70
CA ASP A 717 47.51 -58.83 -23.08
C ASP A 717 47.02 -60.29 -23.23
N SER A 718 47.07 -60.84 -24.44
CA SER A 718 46.67 -62.23 -24.71
C SER A 718 47.55 -63.30 -24.07
N SER A 719 48.68 -62.91 -23.46
CA SER A 719 49.57 -63.80 -22.70
C SER A 719 49.38 -63.65 -21.18
N ASP A 720 48.32 -62.99 -20.73
CA ASP A 720 48.04 -62.68 -19.33
C ASP A 720 49.10 -61.75 -18.68
N ALA A 721 49.92 -61.07 -19.48
CA ALA A 721 50.94 -60.15 -18.98
C ALA A 721 50.36 -58.76 -18.76
N THR A 722 50.71 -58.13 -17.63
CA THR A 722 50.27 -56.76 -17.32
C THR A 722 50.91 -55.74 -18.25
N VAL A 723 50.09 -54.90 -18.87
CA VAL A 723 50.48 -53.81 -19.77
C VAL A 723 50.31 -52.45 -19.09
N TYR A 724 51.33 -51.61 -19.17
CA TYR A 724 51.36 -50.27 -18.57
C TYR A 724 51.36 -49.20 -19.67
N GLU A 725 50.20 -48.98 -20.29
CA GLU A 725 50.03 -47.95 -21.32
C GLU A 725 48.71 -47.19 -21.12
N MET A 726 48.64 -45.99 -21.71
CA MET A 726 47.46 -45.14 -21.73
C MET A 726 46.94 -45.04 -23.16
N PRO A 727 45.63 -45.12 -23.40
CA PRO A 727 45.09 -44.97 -24.74
C PRO A 727 45.10 -43.50 -25.18
N TYR A 728 45.12 -43.27 -26.49
CA TYR A 728 44.59 -42.00 -27.00
C TYR A 728 43.07 -42.11 -27.20
N VAL A 729 42.39 -40.98 -27.19
CA VAL A 729 40.93 -40.91 -27.17
C VAL A 729 40.42 -40.27 -28.46
N ASN A 730 39.38 -40.85 -29.06
CA ASN A 730 38.54 -40.15 -30.03
C ASN A 730 37.15 -39.95 -29.41
N THR A 731 36.75 -38.70 -29.31
CA THR A 731 35.41 -38.27 -28.92
C THR A 731 34.49 -38.20 -30.14
N ASP A 732 33.21 -37.89 -29.91
CA ASP A 732 32.17 -37.82 -30.95
C ASP A 732 32.13 -39.09 -31.84
N TYR A 733 32.33 -40.27 -31.24
CA TYR A 733 32.36 -41.55 -31.95
C TYR A 733 30.96 -42.19 -31.98
N GLY A 734 30.76 -43.10 -32.93
CA GLY A 734 29.47 -43.77 -33.12
C GLY A 734 28.49 -42.98 -34.01
N PRO A 735 27.33 -43.57 -34.34
CA PRO A 735 26.35 -42.98 -35.24
C PRO A 735 25.65 -41.74 -34.68
N ASP A 736 25.46 -41.69 -33.36
CA ASP A 736 24.84 -40.58 -32.61
C ASP A 736 25.88 -39.66 -31.94
N GLN A 737 27.17 -39.97 -32.10
CA GLN A 737 28.30 -39.25 -31.49
C GLN A 737 28.27 -39.27 -29.96
N SER A 738 27.58 -40.25 -29.36
CA SER A 738 27.51 -40.42 -27.91
C SER A 738 28.61 -41.33 -27.36
N GLU A 739 29.40 -42.00 -28.20
CA GLU A 739 30.43 -42.96 -27.78
C GLU A 739 31.83 -42.32 -27.71
N VAL A 740 32.71 -42.95 -26.93
CA VAL A 740 34.14 -42.63 -26.90
C VAL A 740 34.95 -43.84 -27.33
N ARG A 741 35.89 -43.65 -28.26
CA ARG A 741 36.81 -44.69 -28.71
C ARG A 741 38.20 -44.52 -28.10
N PHE A 742 38.60 -45.46 -27.27
CA PHE A 742 39.94 -45.56 -26.70
C PHE A 742 40.80 -46.47 -27.59
N VAL A 743 42.01 -46.00 -27.91
CA VAL A 743 42.93 -46.75 -28.78
C VAL A 743 44.27 -46.97 -28.09
N PHE A 744 44.55 -48.24 -27.87
CA PHE A 744 45.74 -48.79 -27.25
C PHE A 744 46.79 -49.16 -28.31
N LYS A 745 48.06 -49.11 -27.90
CA LYS A 745 49.18 -49.59 -28.71
C LYS A 745 49.15 -51.12 -28.76
N THR A 746 48.91 -51.76 -27.63
CA THR A 746 48.86 -53.21 -27.44
C THR A 746 47.41 -53.68 -27.40
N ALA A 747 47.12 -54.88 -27.90
CA ALA A 747 45.80 -55.47 -27.71
C ALA A 747 45.66 -55.86 -26.23
N VAL A 748 44.74 -55.22 -25.52
CA VAL A 748 44.57 -55.39 -24.07
C VAL A 748 43.11 -55.65 -23.70
N GLU A 749 42.91 -56.35 -22.60
CA GLU A 749 41.63 -56.51 -21.88
C GLU A 749 41.76 -55.93 -20.46
N GLY A 750 40.63 -55.70 -19.80
CA GLY A 750 40.57 -55.16 -18.45
C GLY A 750 39.52 -54.06 -18.32
N ARG A 751 39.73 -53.14 -17.37
CA ARG A 751 38.79 -52.06 -17.08
C ARG A 751 39.47 -50.71 -17.10
N ILE A 752 38.78 -49.70 -17.60
CA ILE A 752 39.17 -48.29 -17.47
C ILE A 752 38.06 -47.50 -16.76
N ARG A 753 38.46 -46.48 -16.01
CA ARG A 753 37.60 -45.37 -15.59
C ARG A 753 37.96 -44.13 -16.39
N TYR A 754 36.96 -43.37 -16.79
CA TYR A 754 37.17 -42.17 -17.58
C TYR A 754 36.16 -41.10 -17.25
N GLN A 755 36.54 -39.84 -17.46
CA GLN A 755 35.72 -38.67 -17.21
C GLN A 755 35.37 -38.02 -18.54
N VAL A 756 34.10 -38.06 -18.92
CA VAL A 756 33.59 -37.58 -20.22
C VAL A 756 32.67 -36.38 -20.05
N ARG A 757 32.63 -35.51 -21.06
CA ARG A 757 31.84 -34.28 -21.08
C ARG A 757 31.03 -34.15 -22.36
N MET A 758 29.88 -33.51 -22.23
CA MET A 758 29.04 -33.09 -23.35
C MET A 758 29.42 -31.74 -23.96
N ASP A 759 30.41 -31.06 -23.38
CA ASP A 759 30.85 -29.73 -23.76
C ASP A 759 32.37 -29.65 -23.89
N ASN A 760 32.87 -28.62 -24.56
CA ASN A 760 34.30 -28.30 -24.54
C ASN A 760 34.58 -27.35 -23.37
N PRO A 761 35.22 -27.81 -22.28
CA PRO A 761 35.69 -26.91 -21.22
C PRO A 761 36.84 -26.05 -21.77
N LEU A 762 36.90 -24.77 -21.40
CA LEU A 762 38.02 -23.87 -21.71
C LEU A 762 39.09 -23.93 -20.62
#